data_AF-A0AAE0VHH0-F1
#
_entry.id   AF-A0AAE0VHH0-F1
#
_cell.length_a   1.000
_cell.length_b   1.000
_cell.length_c   1.000
_cell.angle_alpha   90.00
_cell.angle_beta   90.00
_cell.angle_gamma   90.00
#
_symmetry.space_group_name_H-M   'P 1'
#
loop_
_entity.id
_entity.type
_entity.pdbx_description
1 polymer ?
#
loop_
_entity_poly.entity_id
_entity_poly.type
_entity_poly.pdbx_seq_one_letter_code
_entity_poly.pdbx_strand_id
1 'polypeptide(L)'
;MLEEAAENHNSSTMLSNITEGVLEYLINVTQSNVGCMTKLSGFAVLNELFKEDQNNISKVICMKQGLLDSVLIALDSALLCEIDTCDTVYVSVAMELLWQMSKLSIGQIQPLISKMVISRLVQFLNVNGQFYKCCSSMPCEFRRMFVNKHLIAKVKPFCMTADLLETVHRKTDGQLKVLRRLPDRVNICSVYDTSVDKSISVSKHLIDKGFVLPGEEFDKSCVDWTDIIVTEVLEGGFFWAHIGEDDIKAVCDIQSILIRVKASNQLTPHPVRIGQAVVVMGEVLGINCLLRAHILGQEQGLIMVFAFDYGFTISVLREYVFKLPLELYLTSNPPRASLCCLDGICPPPLEKSLVHDAVAILCNLCKQSIPAGEIVADLSGVDLLLHVLASRPGDKLTTQLLYLLNNLACNSRLTRKLTNSDTVKTVINVLKGRDLNSLDMEVNNAWLMCLTSFLYKNDQNCYSFYQCQGMDIVLKMIATSGRSDIIYKSALKLLHSFLGSEVLDYTGQKISCPSSNRKPSPRSSPEYTKKSNQVEESIHPSHLRMDNGISDIEAAAMPKSFLCVLNALVDDTDGEMVMPQKMEGNLENQVVYVNTGELYKTREAEKSFIHKSYVKFQDGATHELRPDGDIKQVSSISVAQHVCGFLNNGKGGSIFFGIDKDQEVFGMELSRSDRDELRLGVDRMMVNKISPLLLHNQYEVTYYPIFQISKDSNREKIRIQDLYVIEISVRGNKGVMYTVTADQKCYYRFGPNTAPISPQELRHLVVIDTEFDYQEEICRLRRELEHLNTFICPKSDQF
;
A
#
# COMPACT_ATOMS: atom_id res chain seq x y z
N MET A 1 37.12 22.76 -7.44
CA MET A 1 35.76 22.85 -8.02
C MET A 1 34.66 23.00 -6.98
N LEU A 2 34.21 21.95 -6.25
CA LEU A 2 33.16 22.11 -5.21
C LEU A 2 33.64 22.99 -4.04
N GLU A 3 34.90 22.85 -3.61
CA GLU A 3 35.50 23.71 -2.58
C GLU A 3 35.68 25.17 -3.06
N GLU A 4 36.04 25.39 -4.34
CA GLU A 4 36.12 26.75 -4.93
C GLU A 4 34.73 27.41 -5.09
N ALA A 5 33.66 26.62 -5.18
CA ALA A 5 32.29 27.13 -5.23
C ALA A 5 31.77 27.53 -3.85
N ALA A 6 32.23 26.87 -2.77
CA ALA A 6 31.83 27.17 -1.40
C ALA A 6 32.37 28.53 -0.89
N GLU A 7 33.48 29.02 -1.44
CA GLU A 7 34.08 30.30 -1.05
C GLU A 7 33.42 31.54 -1.70
N ASN A 8 32.53 31.37 -2.69
CA ASN A 8 31.87 32.49 -3.39
C ASN A 8 30.41 32.67 -2.95
N HIS A 9 30.11 33.78 -2.26
CA HIS A 9 28.80 34.13 -1.68
C HIS A 9 27.61 34.35 -2.67
N ASN A 10 27.74 34.01 -3.96
CA ASN A 10 26.65 34.04 -4.96
C ASN A 10 26.15 32.62 -5.30
N SER A 11 25.74 31.86 -4.29
CA SER A 11 25.41 30.42 -4.40
C SER A 11 24.20 30.10 -5.27
N SER A 12 23.21 30.99 -5.38
CA SER A 12 21.95 30.73 -6.10
C SER A 12 22.10 30.59 -7.62
N THR A 13 22.98 31.38 -8.25
CA THR A 13 23.23 31.34 -9.70
C THR A 13 24.29 30.32 -10.11
N MET A 14 25.11 29.85 -9.17
CA MET A 14 26.10 28.82 -9.45
C MET A 14 25.51 27.40 -9.37
N LEU A 15 24.52 27.17 -8.50
CA LEU A 15 23.77 25.89 -8.46
C LEU A 15 22.97 25.65 -9.75
N SER A 16 22.41 26.69 -10.37
CA SER A 16 21.78 26.56 -11.70
C SER A 16 22.77 26.26 -12.83
N ASN A 17 24.06 26.50 -12.59
CA ASN A 17 25.17 26.22 -13.51
C ASN A 17 25.97 24.97 -13.10
N ILE A 18 25.52 24.17 -12.12
CA ILE A 18 25.98 22.78 -12.02
C ILE A 18 25.65 22.17 -13.37
N THR A 19 26.69 22.03 -14.18
CA THR A 19 26.54 21.67 -15.58
C THR A 19 25.82 20.33 -15.62
N GLU A 20 24.86 20.19 -16.52
CA GLU A 20 24.18 18.92 -16.80
C GLU A 20 25.19 17.77 -16.92
N GLY A 21 26.41 18.06 -17.40
CA GLY A 21 27.55 17.14 -17.43
C GLY A 21 28.08 16.64 -16.06
N VAL A 22 27.99 17.41 -14.97
CA VAL A 22 28.31 16.91 -13.62
C VAL A 22 27.27 15.91 -13.14
N LEU A 23 25.98 16.21 -13.34
CA LEU A 23 24.90 15.28 -13.00
C LEU A 23 24.99 14.01 -13.84
N GLU A 24 25.25 14.15 -15.14
CA GLU A 24 25.47 13.04 -16.06
C GLU A 24 26.69 12.20 -15.64
N TYR A 25 27.81 12.84 -15.28
CA TYR A 25 28.98 12.13 -14.76
C TYR A 25 28.66 11.35 -13.48
N LEU A 26 27.95 11.95 -12.52
CA LEU A 26 27.57 11.27 -11.28
C LEU A 26 26.63 10.08 -11.54
N ILE A 27 25.70 10.21 -12.48
CA ILE A 27 24.82 9.10 -12.87
C ILE A 27 25.60 8.00 -13.58
N ASN A 28 26.55 8.34 -14.45
CA ASN A 28 27.46 7.37 -15.06
C ASN A 28 28.28 6.62 -14.00
N VAL A 29 28.71 7.31 -12.93
CA VAL A 29 29.38 6.69 -11.78
C VAL A 29 28.44 5.68 -11.09
N THR A 30 27.17 6.01 -10.87
CA THR A 30 26.20 5.10 -10.24
C THR A 30 25.82 3.91 -11.13
N GLN A 31 25.82 4.10 -12.44
CA GLN A 31 25.55 3.07 -13.45
C GLN A 31 26.76 2.20 -13.78
N SER A 32 27.96 2.62 -13.38
CA SER A 32 29.20 1.92 -13.71
C SER A 32 29.23 0.48 -13.19
N ASN A 33 29.96 -0.42 -13.85
CA ASN A 33 30.19 -1.79 -13.36
C ASN A 33 31.26 -1.84 -12.24
N VAL A 34 31.64 -0.70 -11.67
CA VAL A 34 32.62 -0.60 -10.59
C VAL A 34 31.98 -1.06 -9.26
N GLY A 35 32.80 -1.42 -8.28
CA GLY A 35 32.36 -1.91 -6.97
C GLY A 35 31.38 -0.97 -6.24
N CYS A 36 30.62 -1.53 -5.30
CA CYS A 36 29.53 -0.83 -4.58
C CYS A 36 29.95 0.50 -3.95
N MET A 37 31.20 0.61 -3.46
CA MET A 37 31.75 1.85 -2.89
C MET A 37 31.75 3.03 -3.86
N THR A 38 32.05 2.80 -5.15
CA THR A 38 32.06 3.87 -6.17
C THR A 38 30.63 4.31 -6.50
N LYS A 39 29.69 3.37 -6.56
CA LYS A 39 28.26 3.69 -6.73
C LYS A 39 27.72 4.47 -5.54
N LEU A 40 28.07 4.04 -4.33
CA LEU A 40 27.74 4.72 -3.09
C LEU A 40 28.27 6.16 -3.07
N SER A 41 29.51 6.40 -3.49
CA SER A 41 30.02 7.77 -3.56
C SER A 41 29.23 8.64 -4.54
N GLY A 42 28.81 8.08 -5.69
CA GLY A 42 27.94 8.78 -6.63
C GLY A 42 26.58 9.12 -6.03
N PHE A 43 25.93 8.16 -5.37
CA PHE A 43 24.66 8.39 -4.67
C PHE A 43 24.77 9.40 -3.53
N ALA A 44 25.83 9.33 -2.73
CA ALA A 44 26.03 10.25 -1.61
C ALA A 44 26.13 11.70 -2.08
N VAL A 45 26.90 11.96 -3.15
CA VAL A 45 27.03 13.30 -3.73
C VAL A 45 25.69 13.76 -4.33
N LEU A 46 24.99 12.90 -5.06
CA LEU A 46 23.65 13.22 -5.58
C LEU A 46 22.65 13.54 -4.47
N ASN A 47 22.76 12.85 -3.33
CA ASN A 47 21.84 13.05 -2.21
C ASN A 47 22.03 14.44 -1.58
N GLU A 48 23.28 14.87 -1.37
CA GLU A 48 23.55 16.23 -0.88
C GLU A 48 23.09 17.29 -1.89
N LEU A 49 23.27 17.05 -3.20
CA LEU A 49 22.73 17.94 -4.24
C LEU A 49 21.20 18.02 -4.20
N PHE A 50 20.51 16.91 -3.92
CA PHE A 50 19.04 16.88 -3.84
C PHE A 50 18.49 17.63 -2.61
N LYS A 51 19.25 17.69 -1.52
CA LYS A 51 18.88 18.47 -0.32
C LYS A 51 18.96 19.97 -0.59
N GLU A 52 19.97 20.41 -1.34
CA GLU A 52 20.17 21.83 -1.70
C GLU A 52 19.28 22.28 -2.89
N ASP A 53 18.77 21.35 -3.70
CA ASP A 53 17.92 21.63 -4.87
C ASP A 53 16.48 22.02 -4.50
N GLN A 54 16.28 23.30 -4.19
CA GLN A 54 14.97 23.87 -3.87
C GLN A 54 13.98 23.84 -5.05
N ASN A 55 14.47 23.91 -6.29
CA ASN A 55 13.64 23.97 -7.49
C ASN A 55 13.34 22.59 -8.08
N ASN A 56 13.89 21.53 -7.50
CA ASN A 56 13.77 20.15 -7.97
C ASN A 56 14.29 19.91 -9.40
N ILE A 57 15.15 20.80 -9.91
CA ILE A 57 15.66 20.71 -11.29
C ILE A 57 16.61 19.52 -11.42
N SER A 58 17.55 19.39 -10.50
CA SER A 58 18.53 18.30 -10.48
C SER A 58 17.83 16.95 -10.36
N LYS A 59 16.82 16.84 -9.50
CA LYS A 59 16.01 15.62 -9.34
C LYS A 59 15.37 15.18 -10.64
N VAL A 60 14.77 16.11 -11.39
CA VAL A 60 14.10 15.84 -12.67
C VAL A 60 15.09 15.44 -13.75
N ILE A 61 16.23 16.13 -13.83
CA ILE A 61 17.31 15.79 -14.79
C ILE A 61 17.82 14.39 -14.51
N CYS A 62 18.15 14.07 -13.25
CA CYS A 62 18.69 12.77 -12.90
C CYS A 62 17.71 11.62 -13.17
N MET A 63 16.41 11.81 -12.91
CA MET A 63 15.40 10.82 -13.28
C MET A 63 15.35 10.56 -14.79
N LYS A 64 15.42 11.62 -15.62
CA LYS A 64 15.43 11.50 -17.08
C LYS A 64 16.69 10.80 -17.62
N GLN A 65 17.81 10.96 -16.92
CA GLN A 65 19.11 10.36 -17.27
C GLN A 65 19.29 8.92 -16.73
N GLY A 66 18.25 8.30 -16.17
CA GLY A 66 18.29 6.88 -15.77
C GLY A 66 18.87 6.62 -14.37
N LEU A 67 18.87 7.62 -13.47
CA LEU A 67 19.22 7.40 -12.06
C LEU A 67 18.33 6.33 -11.40
N LEU A 68 17.05 6.29 -11.78
CA LEU A 68 16.08 5.36 -11.21
C LEU A 68 16.50 3.90 -11.37
N ASP A 69 17.06 3.53 -12.53
CA ASP A 69 17.50 2.15 -12.77
C ASP A 69 18.65 1.76 -11.83
N SER A 70 19.58 2.68 -11.55
CA SER A 70 20.67 2.46 -10.59
C SER A 70 20.15 2.30 -9.16
N VAL A 71 19.17 3.13 -8.77
CA VAL A 71 18.51 3.02 -7.46
C VAL A 71 17.82 1.66 -7.32
N LEU A 72 17.10 1.20 -8.36
CA LEU A 72 16.39 -0.08 -8.30
C LEU A 72 17.36 -1.27 -8.23
N ILE A 73 18.50 -1.22 -8.90
CA ILE A 73 19.56 -2.23 -8.77
C ILE A 73 20.08 -2.27 -7.31
N ALA A 74 20.23 -1.11 -6.67
CA ALA A 74 20.61 -1.05 -5.26
C ALA A 74 19.56 -1.67 -4.34
N LEU A 75 18.27 -1.41 -4.59
CA LEU A 75 17.19 -2.04 -3.84
C LEU A 75 17.18 -3.56 -4.04
N ASP A 76 17.37 -4.02 -5.27
CA ASP A 76 17.41 -5.44 -5.60
C ASP A 76 18.56 -6.16 -4.87
N SER A 77 19.72 -5.53 -4.68
CA SER A 77 20.81 -6.14 -3.91
C SER A 77 20.46 -6.38 -2.44
N ALA A 78 19.67 -5.49 -1.80
CA ALA A 78 19.18 -5.73 -0.43
C ALA A 78 18.13 -6.83 -0.36
N LEU A 79 17.34 -7.01 -1.42
CA LEU A 79 16.26 -7.98 -1.45
C LEU A 79 16.73 -9.41 -1.78
N LEU A 80 17.93 -9.57 -2.34
CA LEU A 80 18.48 -10.84 -2.85
C LEU A 80 19.61 -11.44 -2.00
N CYS A 81 20.28 -10.68 -1.12
CA CYS A 81 21.56 -11.10 -0.52
C CYS A 81 21.59 -11.08 1.01
N GLU A 82 22.55 -11.80 1.58
CA GLU A 82 23.08 -11.53 2.92
C GLU A 82 23.80 -10.19 2.86
N ILE A 83 23.13 -9.13 3.30
CA ILE A 83 23.61 -7.75 3.21
C ILE A 83 24.84 -7.60 4.12
N ASP A 84 26.01 -7.36 3.54
CA ASP A 84 27.17 -6.87 4.29
C ASP A 84 26.93 -5.43 4.75
N THR A 85 27.61 -4.99 5.81
CA THR A 85 27.44 -3.61 6.35
C THR A 85 27.57 -2.50 5.29
N CYS A 86 28.41 -2.70 4.28
CA CYS A 86 28.58 -1.76 3.17
C CYS A 86 27.32 -1.66 2.27
N ASP A 87 26.66 -2.78 2.03
CA ASP A 87 25.46 -2.85 1.18
C ASP A 87 24.27 -2.17 1.88
N THR A 88 24.18 -2.26 3.22
CA THR A 88 23.13 -1.55 3.98
C THR A 88 23.23 -0.04 3.78
N VAL A 89 24.43 0.54 3.87
CA VAL A 89 24.64 1.99 3.66
C VAL A 89 24.32 2.36 2.21
N TYR A 90 24.74 1.54 1.26
CA TYR A 90 24.44 1.73 -0.16
C TYR A 90 22.93 1.81 -0.43
N VAL A 91 22.17 0.87 0.11
CA VAL A 91 20.71 0.81 -0.03
C VAL A 91 20.03 1.96 0.71
N SER A 92 20.54 2.33 1.89
CA SER A 92 20.00 3.46 2.66
C SER A 92 20.12 4.78 1.92
N VAL A 93 21.27 5.08 1.31
CA VAL A 93 21.42 6.30 0.49
C VAL A 93 20.53 6.23 -0.76
N ALA A 94 20.39 5.05 -1.38
CA ALA A 94 19.48 4.86 -2.52
C ALA A 94 18.01 5.10 -2.14
N MET A 95 17.57 4.65 -0.96
CA MET A 95 16.24 4.92 -0.42
C MET A 95 16.04 6.40 -0.13
N GLU A 96 17.03 7.09 0.44
CA GLU A 96 16.94 8.54 0.68
C GLU A 96 16.80 9.32 -0.63
N LEU A 97 17.56 8.96 -1.67
CA LEU A 97 17.38 9.55 -3.01
C LEU A 97 15.94 9.33 -3.53
N LEU A 98 15.42 8.12 -3.40
CA LEU A 98 14.06 7.78 -3.82
C LEU A 98 13.00 8.53 -3.01
N TRP A 99 13.22 8.71 -1.71
CA TRP A 99 12.41 9.53 -0.82
C TRP A 99 12.39 10.99 -1.25
N GLN A 100 13.54 11.59 -1.58
CA GLN A 100 13.60 12.96 -2.09
C GLN A 100 12.88 13.10 -3.44
N MET A 101 13.01 12.12 -4.35
CA MET A 101 12.29 12.11 -5.63
C MET A 101 10.77 11.91 -5.45
N SER A 102 10.33 11.19 -4.42
CA SER A 102 8.89 10.98 -4.13
C SER A 102 8.16 12.27 -3.72
N LYS A 103 8.89 13.32 -3.35
CA LYS A 103 8.37 14.64 -2.97
C LYS A 103 8.12 15.57 -4.17
N LEU A 104 8.48 15.16 -5.39
CA LEU A 104 8.26 15.95 -6.61
C LEU A 104 6.76 16.14 -6.88
N SER A 105 6.42 17.05 -7.80
CA SER A 105 5.03 17.29 -8.20
C SER A 105 4.44 16.12 -9.00
N ILE A 106 3.11 16.02 -9.05
CA ILE A 106 2.38 14.89 -9.66
C ILE A 106 2.81 14.57 -11.11
N GLY A 107 3.15 15.59 -11.91
CA GLY A 107 3.61 15.41 -13.29
C GLY A 107 5.04 14.86 -13.37
N GLN A 108 5.88 15.19 -12.39
CA GLN A 108 7.28 14.80 -12.34
C GLN A 108 7.48 13.41 -11.71
N ILE A 109 6.62 12.98 -10.77
CA ILE A 109 6.74 11.65 -10.13
C ILE A 109 6.28 10.47 -11.01
N GLN A 110 5.76 10.71 -12.21
CA GLN A 110 5.22 9.64 -13.07
C GLN A 110 6.15 8.43 -13.27
N PRO A 111 7.48 8.59 -13.46
CA PRO A 111 8.40 7.45 -13.54
C PRO A 111 8.41 6.56 -12.28
N LEU A 112 8.14 7.14 -11.11
CA LEU A 112 8.06 6.43 -9.83
C LEU A 112 6.74 5.69 -9.65
N ILE A 113 5.67 6.11 -10.34
CA ILE A 113 4.35 5.45 -10.34
C ILE A 113 4.38 4.29 -11.34
N SER A 114 5.29 3.35 -11.12
CA SER A 114 5.41 2.14 -11.92
C SER A 114 5.34 0.91 -11.04
N LYS A 115 4.81 -0.19 -11.60
CA LYS A 115 4.76 -1.49 -10.92
C LYS A 115 6.16 -1.94 -10.48
N MET A 116 7.19 -1.61 -11.26
CA MET A 116 8.58 -1.96 -11.01
C MET A 116 9.13 -1.33 -9.72
N VAL A 117 8.89 -0.04 -9.50
CA VAL A 117 9.35 0.69 -8.31
C VAL A 117 8.53 0.25 -7.09
N ILE A 118 7.20 0.28 -7.22
CA ILE A 118 6.28 -0.01 -6.11
C ILE A 118 6.44 -1.47 -5.64
N SER A 119 6.69 -2.43 -6.53
CA SER A 119 6.90 -3.82 -6.11
C SER A 119 8.12 -4.02 -5.23
N ARG A 120 9.22 -3.29 -5.48
CA ARG A 120 10.42 -3.36 -4.65
C ARG A 120 10.18 -2.75 -3.28
N LEU A 121 9.53 -1.59 -3.24
CA LEU A 121 9.15 -0.94 -1.98
C LEU A 121 8.21 -1.83 -1.14
N VAL A 122 7.22 -2.48 -1.78
CA VAL A 122 6.32 -3.43 -1.11
C VAL A 122 7.08 -4.68 -0.61
N GLN A 123 8.13 -5.13 -1.30
CA GLN A 123 8.93 -6.27 -0.84
C GLN A 123 9.68 -5.99 0.49
N PHE A 124 10.03 -4.74 0.80
CA PHE A 124 10.55 -4.37 2.14
C PHE A 124 9.53 -4.54 3.26
N LEU A 125 8.23 -4.65 2.94
CA LEU A 125 7.15 -4.94 3.89
C LEU A 125 6.87 -6.43 4.03
N ASN A 126 7.45 -7.27 3.16
CA ASN A 126 7.23 -8.70 3.19
C ASN A 126 8.07 -9.35 4.30
N VAL A 127 7.48 -9.51 5.47
CA VAL A 127 8.12 -10.14 6.65
C VAL A 127 8.58 -11.59 6.41
N ASN A 128 8.07 -12.23 5.35
CA ASN A 128 8.47 -13.58 4.95
C ASN A 128 9.60 -13.56 3.91
N GLY A 129 9.96 -12.40 3.39
CA GLY A 129 11.03 -12.18 2.43
C GLY A 129 12.43 -12.35 3.03
N GLN A 130 13.45 -12.33 2.16
CA GLN A 130 14.85 -12.50 2.56
C GLN A 130 15.40 -11.32 3.39
N PHE A 131 14.79 -10.14 3.26
CA PHE A 131 15.15 -8.95 4.03
C PHE A 131 14.87 -9.08 5.55
N TYR A 132 14.12 -10.09 5.97
CA TYR A 132 13.84 -10.34 7.38
C TYR A 132 14.59 -11.61 7.84
N LYS A 133 15.64 -11.43 8.64
CA LYS A 133 16.49 -12.52 9.16
C LYS A 133 16.66 -12.37 10.67
N CYS A 134 16.56 -13.49 11.40
CA CYS A 134 16.89 -13.48 12.82
C CYS A 134 18.39 -13.21 13.02
N CYS A 135 18.74 -12.41 14.01
CA CYS A 135 20.14 -12.17 14.36
C CYS A 135 20.83 -13.49 14.75
N SER A 136 22.10 -13.65 14.37
CA SER A 136 22.93 -14.84 14.71
C SER A 136 23.09 -15.06 16.22
N SER A 137 22.80 -14.05 17.05
CA SER A 137 22.78 -14.17 18.52
C SER A 137 21.47 -14.77 19.06
N MET A 138 20.38 -14.77 18.29
CA MET A 138 19.08 -15.29 18.71
C MET A 138 19.13 -16.78 19.08
N PRO A 139 19.78 -17.68 18.29
CA PRO A 139 19.94 -19.08 18.69
C PRO A 139 20.65 -19.25 20.03
N CYS A 140 21.64 -18.41 20.36
CA CYS A 140 22.34 -18.47 21.65
C CYS A 140 21.42 -18.12 22.82
N GLU A 141 20.65 -17.03 22.70
CA GLU A 141 19.66 -16.66 23.73
C GLU A 141 18.57 -17.71 23.83
N PHE A 142 18.07 -18.20 22.70
CA PHE A 142 17.02 -19.20 22.63
C PHE A 142 17.47 -20.52 23.26
N ARG A 143 18.70 -20.99 23.01
CA ARG A 143 19.31 -22.13 23.71
C ARG A 143 19.39 -21.88 25.22
N ARG A 144 19.83 -20.68 25.65
CA ARG A 144 19.93 -20.33 27.07
C ARG A 144 18.58 -20.40 27.80
N MET A 145 17.47 -20.18 27.09
CA MET A 145 16.13 -20.32 27.64
C MET A 145 15.68 -21.76 27.86
N PHE A 146 16.41 -22.76 27.35
CA PHE A 146 16.01 -24.17 27.41
C PHE A 146 16.96 -25.06 28.22
N VAL A 147 18.22 -24.66 28.40
CA VAL A 147 19.18 -25.43 29.18
C VAL A 147 18.69 -25.61 30.63
N ASN A 148 18.54 -26.87 31.04
CA ASN A 148 18.14 -27.29 32.39
C ASN A 148 16.77 -26.77 32.87
N LYS A 149 15.81 -26.62 31.96
CA LYS A 149 14.48 -26.09 32.28
C LYS A 149 13.36 -27.07 31.95
N HIS A 150 12.30 -27.01 32.76
CA HIS A 150 11.06 -27.73 32.52
C HIS A 150 10.12 -26.87 31.67
N LEU A 151 9.87 -27.33 30.45
CA LEU A 151 9.09 -26.58 29.45
C LEU A 151 7.80 -27.32 29.17
N ILE A 152 6.73 -26.55 29.02
CA ILE A 152 5.45 -27.04 28.49
C ILE A 152 5.09 -26.25 27.24
N ALA A 153 4.36 -26.88 26.33
CA ALA A 153 3.91 -26.25 25.11
C ALA A 153 2.47 -26.62 24.76
N LYS A 154 1.81 -25.70 24.05
CA LYS A 154 0.65 -26.03 23.22
C LYS A 154 1.16 -26.33 21.82
N VAL A 155 0.86 -27.53 21.32
CA VAL A 155 1.43 -28.05 20.08
C VAL A 155 0.34 -28.27 19.03
N LYS A 156 0.51 -27.65 17.86
CA LYS A 156 -0.36 -27.86 16.71
C LYS A 156 0.44 -28.45 15.54
N PRO A 157 0.19 -29.70 15.13
CA PRO A 157 0.89 -30.31 14.00
C PRO A 157 0.39 -29.74 12.66
N PHE A 158 1.31 -29.46 11.75
CA PHE A 158 1.05 -29.07 10.37
C PHE A 158 1.74 -30.01 9.40
N CYS A 159 1.05 -30.43 8.35
CA CYS A 159 1.65 -31.20 7.26
C CYS A 159 2.63 -30.30 6.49
N MET A 160 3.80 -30.86 6.14
CA MET A 160 4.82 -30.17 5.37
C MET A 160 4.37 -30.00 3.92
N THR A 161 3.92 -28.79 3.56
CA THR A 161 3.70 -28.43 2.15
C THR A 161 5.02 -28.04 1.47
N ALA A 162 5.04 -27.99 0.14
CA ALA A 162 6.23 -27.53 -0.60
C ALA A 162 6.64 -26.09 -0.20
N ASP A 163 5.66 -25.20 -0.03
CA ASP A 163 5.90 -23.80 0.37
C ASP A 163 6.42 -23.70 1.81
N LEU A 164 5.89 -24.53 2.71
CA LEU A 164 6.38 -24.57 4.09
C LEU A 164 7.80 -25.14 4.14
N LEU A 165 8.10 -26.17 3.33
CA LEU A 165 9.43 -26.75 3.21
C LEU A 165 10.45 -25.72 2.69
N GLU A 166 10.10 -24.95 1.67
CA GLU A 166 10.94 -23.85 1.17
C GLU A 166 11.15 -22.78 2.25
N THR A 167 10.10 -22.44 2.99
CA THR A 167 10.17 -21.49 4.11
C THR A 167 11.08 -22.01 5.23
N VAL A 168 10.99 -23.29 5.58
CA VAL A 168 11.86 -23.96 6.57
C VAL A 168 13.31 -23.89 6.09
N HIS A 169 13.59 -24.27 4.84
CA HIS A 169 14.94 -24.20 4.29
C HIS A 169 15.50 -22.78 4.25
N ARG A 170 14.68 -21.79 3.91
CA ARG A 170 15.08 -20.38 3.89
C ARG A 170 15.37 -19.86 5.30
N LYS A 171 14.46 -20.10 6.25
CA LYS A 171 14.56 -19.58 7.64
C LYS A 171 15.62 -20.29 8.48
N THR A 172 15.97 -21.52 8.15
CA THR A 172 17.06 -22.27 8.80
C THR A 172 18.40 -22.10 8.10
N ASP A 173 18.53 -21.12 7.21
CA ASP A 173 19.74 -20.83 6.43
C ASP A 173 20.33 -22.05 5.72
N GLY A 174 19.44 -22.91 5.21
CA GLY A 174 19.80 -24.15 4.55
C GLY A 174 20.42 -25.23 5.44
N GLN A 175 20.50 -25.07 6.77
CA GLN A 175 21.03 -26.08 7.71
C GLN A 175 20.36 -27.45 7.53
N LEU A 176 19.08 -27.44 7.13
CA LEU A 176 18.29 -28.65 6.90
C LEU A 176 18.42 -29.23 5.48
N LYS A 177 19.08 -28.55 4.53
CA LYS A 177 19.27 -29.06 3.14
C LYS A 177 20.13 -30.33 3.09
N VAL A 178 20.94 -30.57 4.11
CA VAL A 178 21.78 -31.78 4.22
C VAL A 178 20.91 -33.03 4.43
N LEU A 179 19.68 -32.86 4.94
CA LEU A 179 18.76 -33.97 5.16
C LEU A 179 18.05 -34.34 3.87
N ARG A 180 18.27 -35.58 3.39
CA ARG A 180 17.59 -36.10 2.19
C ARG A 180 16.07 -36.18 2.34
N ARG A 181 15.58 -36.34 3.57
CA ARG A 181 14.16 -36.39 3.91
C ARG A 181 13.97 -35.61 5.20
N LEU A 182 13.21 -34.53 5.11
CA LEU A 182 12.69 -33.85 6.27
C LEU A 182 11.45 -34.59 6.80
N PRO A 183 11.06 -34.37 8.07
CA PRO A 183 9.81 -34.89 8.60
C PRO A 183 8.61 -34.43 7.76
N ASP A 184 7.61 -35.29 7.63
CA ASP A 184 6.37 -34.96 6.91
C ASP A 184 5.51 -33.89 7.61
N ARG A 185 5.90 -33.49 8.83
CA ARG A 185 5.18 -32.55 9.68
C ARG A 185 6.13 -31.58 10.39
N VAL A 186 5.65 -30.36 10.61
CA VAL A 186 6.22 -29.37 11.54
C VAL A 186 5.20 -29.09 12.63
N ASN A 187 5.66 -29.02 13.87
CA ASN A 187 4.83 -28.66 15.01
C ASN A 187 4.96 -27.17 15.31
N ILE A 188 3.86 -26.43 15.27
CA ILE A 188 3.85 -25.03 15.73
C ILE A 188 3.60 -25.04 17.24
N CYS A 189 4.52 -24.44 17.98
CA CYS A 189 4.62 -24.59 19.43
C CYS A 189 4.55 -23.23 20.14
N SER A 190 3.56 -23.08 21.00
CA SER A 190 3.47 -21.97 21.97
C SER A 190 4.17 -22.43 23.27
N VAL A 191 5.45 -22.09 23.44
CA VAL A 191 6.33 -22.65 24.51
C VAL A 191 6.41 -21.74 25.74
N TYR A 192 6.36 -22.36 26.92
CA TYR A 192 6.40 -21.70 28.22
C TYR A 192 7.43 -22.34 29.15
N ASP A 193 8.21 -21.51 29.82
CA ASP A 193 9.10 -21.93 30.91
C ASP A 193 8.32 -21.92 32.23
N THR A 194 8.18 -23.09 32.84
CA THR A 194 7.46 -23.31 34.12
C THR A 194 8.39 -23.50 35.30
N SER A 195 9.71 -23.42 35.09
CA SER A 195 10.71 -23.54 36.16
C SER A 195 10.76 -22.31 37.08
N VAL A 196 10.00 -21.26 36.75
CA VAL A 196 9.93 -19.97 37.46
C VAL A 196 8.53 -19.72 38.01
N ASP A 197 8.42 -18.99 39.12
CA ASP A 197 7.14 -18.72 39.82
C ASP A 197 6.05 -18.13 38.93
N LYS A 198 6.44 -17.38 37.90
CA LYS A 198 5.55 -16.86 36.86
C LYS A 198 5.97 -17.45 35.53
N SER A 199 5.13 -18.29 34.95
CA SER A 199 5.38 -18.88 33.64
C SER A 199 5.77 -17.82 32.61
N ILE A 200 6.93 -17.98 31.97
CA ILE A 200 7.43 -17.03 30.96
C ILE A 200 7.15 -17.61 29.58
N SER A 201 6.41 -16.86 28.76
CA SER A 201 6.28 -17.19 27.33
C SER A 201 7.60 -16.92 26.62
N VAL A 202 8.11 -17.94 25.92
CA VAL A 202 9.39 -17.85 25.21
C VAL A 202 9.32 -16.84 24.06
N SER A 203 8.25 -16.89 23.27
CA SER A 203 7.98 -15.91 22.19
C SER A 203 7.98 -14.48 22.73
N LYS A 204 7.25 -14.23 23.81
CA LYS A 204 7.18 -12.91 24.43
C LYS A 204 8.55 -12.42 24.92
N HIS A 205 9.34 -13.29 25.54
CA HIS A 205 10.68 -12.95 25.99
C HIS A 205 11.58 -12.52 24.83
N LEU A 206 11.54 -13.25 23.71
CA LEU A 206 12.33 -12.93 22.51
C LEU A 206 11.87 -11.63 21.86
N ILE A 207 10.56 -11.36 21.84
CA ILE A 207 9.99 -10.09 21.36
C ILE A 207 10.44 -8.93 22.25
N ASP A 208 10.33 -9.06 23.57
CA ASP A 208 10.72 -8.02 24.55
C ASP A 208 12.22 -7.68 24.46
N LYS A 209 13.05 -8.66 24.07
CA LYS A 209 14.48 -8.49 23.81
C LYS A 209 14.80 -7.96 22.41
N GLY A 210 13.82 -7.85 21.52
CA GLY A 210 13.98 -7.35 20.16
C GLY A 210 14.66 -8.33 19.20
N PHE A 211 14.74 -9.62 19.54
CA PHE A 211 15.31 -10.64 18.65
C PHE A 211 14.38 -11.02 17.50
N VAL A 212 13.07 -10.85 17.72
CA VAL A 212 11.98 -11.20 16.79
C VAL A 212 10.87 -10.17 16.88
N LEU A 213 10.03 -10.10 15.87
CA LEU A 213 8.79 -9.33 15.85
C LEU A 213 7.60 -10.22 16.24
N PRO A 214 6.52 -9.65 16.81
CA PRO A 214 5.25 -10.36 16.94
C PRO A 214 4.72 -10.80 15.56
N GLY A 215 4.35 -12.07 15.46
CA GLY A 215 3.73 -12.66 14.28
C GLY A 215 2.28 -13.08 14.54
N GLU A 216 1.68 -13.75 13.58
CA GLU A 216 0.35 -14.36 13.74
C GLU A 216 0.41 -15.50 14.76
N GLU A 217 -0.43 -15.44 15.78
CA GLU A 217 -0.60 -16.53 16.74
C GLU A 217 -1.67 -17.50 16.22
N PHE A 218 -1.41 -18.80 16.30
CA PHE A 218 -2.47 -19.77 16.03
C PHE A 218 -3.50 -19.81 17.16
N ASP A 219 -4.74 -20.16 16.82
CA ASP A 219 -5.81 -20.28 17.82
C ASP A 219 -5.51 -21.38 18.87
N LYS A 220 -5.40 -20.95 20.13
CA LYS A 220 -4.96 -21.78 21.26
C LYS A 220 -6.12 -22.42 22.01
N SER A 221 -7.37 -22.21 21.60
CA SER A 221 -8.56 -22.63 22.37
C SER A 221 -8.75 -24.15 22.42
N CYS A 222 -8.17 -24.91 21.49
CA CYS A 222 -8.45 -26.34 21.32
C CYS A 222 -7.22 -27.25 21.48
N VAL A 223 -6.17 -26.80 22.18
CA VAL A 223 -4.91 -27.54 22.27
C VAL A 223 -4.51 -27.77 23.72
N ASP A 224 -4.32 -29.06 24.05
CA ASP A 224 -3.83 -29.51 25.34
C ASP A 224 -2.36 -29.15 25.57
N TRP A 225 -1.99 -29.03 26.83
CA TRP A 225 -0.62 -28.80 27.25
C TRP A 225 0.17 -30.10 27.22
N THR A 226 1.38 -30.05 26.69
CA THR A 226 2.30 -31.19 26.66
C THR A 226 3.69 -30.79 27.13
N ASP A 227 4.39 -31.71 27.78
CA ASP A 227 5.80 -31.53 28.13
C ASP A 227 6.66 -31.51 26.87
N ILE A 228 7.68 -30.66 26.86
CA ILE A 228 8.58 -30.54 25.71
C ILE A 228 10.04 -30.51 26.18
N ILE A 229 10.90 -31.29 25.53
CA ILE A 229 12.35 -31.25 25.73
C ILE A 229 12.99 -30.80 24.43
N VAL A 230 13.50 -29.57 24.41
CA VAL A 230 14.22 -29.02 23.26
C VAL A 230 15.62 -29.63 23.20
N THR A 231 15.94 -30.28 22.09
CA THR A 231 17.21 -31.00 21.90
C THR A 231 18.22 -30.20 21.09
N GLU A 232 17.74 -29.42 20.11
CA GLU A 232 18.58 -28.57 19.26
C GLU A 232 17.81 -27.33 18.81
N VAL A 233 18.46 -26.17 18.80
CA VAL A 233 17.86 -24.90 18.35
C VAL A 233 18.47 -24.51 17.02
N LEU A 234 17.61 -24.30 16.02
CA LEU A 234 17.98 -23.86 14.68
C LEU A 234 17.74 -22.35 14.53
N GLU A 235 18.09 -21.81 13.37
CA GLU A 235 17.76 -20.43 13.01
C GLU A 235 16.26 -20.23 12.72
N GLY A 236 15.84 -18.96 12.70
CA GLY A 236 14.49 -18.57 12.26
C GLY A 236 13.34 -19.00 13.18
N GLY A 237 13.63 -19.33 14.44
CA GLY A 237 12.63 -19.80 15.41
C GLY A 237 12.31 -21.29 15.32
N PHE A 238 13.06 -22.05 14.52
CA PHE A 238 12.92 -23.50 14.42
C PHE A 238 13.77 -24.22 15.46
N PHE A 239 13.33 -25.39 15.89
CA PHE A 239 14.07 -26.22 16.84
C PHE A 239 13.61 -27.67 16.75
N TRP A 240 14.43 -28.59 17.25
CA TRP A 240 14.08 -30.00 17.43
C TRP A 240 13.70 -30.24 18.88
N ALA A 241 12.67 -31.06 19.09
CA ALA A 241 12.22 -31.40 20.43
C ALA A 241 11.57 -32.78 20.52
N HIS A 242 11.56 -33.35 21.72
CA HIS A 242 10.67 -34.44 22.11
C HIS A 242 9.37 -33.85 22.66
N ILE A 243 8.22 -34.36 22.22
CA ILE A 243 6.90 -33.80 22.55
C ILE A 243 6.05 -34.84 23.26
N GLY A 244 5.68 -34.56 24.51
CA GLY A 244 4.87 -35.43 25.34
C GLY A 244 5.67 -36.51 26.07
N GLU A 245 5.07 -37.03 27.13
CA GLU A 245 5.69 -38.01 28.04
C GLU A 245 6.10 -39.30 27.30
N ASP A 246 5.29 -39.77 26.35
CA ASP A 246 5.54 -41.00 25.60
C ASP A 246 6.82 -40.93 24.76
N ASP A 247 7.05 -39.84 24.04
CA ASP A 247 8.25 -39.67 23.22
C ASP A 247 9.49 -39.46 24.09
N ILE A 248 9.37 -38.69 25.18
CA ILE A 248 10.45 -38.49 26.16
C ILE A 248 10.87 -39.84 26.75
N LYS A 249 9.90 -40.63 27.21
CA LYS A 249 10.14 -41.96 27.77
C LYS A 249 10.74 -42.92 26.74
N ALA A 250 10.25 -42.90 25.51
CA ALA A 250 10.78 -43.75 24.43
C ALA A 250 12.26 -43.44 24.14
N VAL A 251 12.68 -42.17 24.18
CA VAL A 251 14.10 -41.80 24.03
C VAL A 251 14.94 -42.32 25.20
N CYS A 252 14.44 -42.23 26.43
CA CYS A 252 15.11 -42.81 27.61
C CYS A 252 15.27 -44.34 27.48
N ASP A 253 14.24 -45.02 26.97
CA ASP A 253 14.27 -46.47 26.74
C ASP A 253 15.30 -46.84 25.66
N ILE A 254 15.31 -46.11 24.53
CA ILE A 254 16.32 -46.27 23.47
C ILE A 254 17.73 -46.09 24.02
N GLN A 255 17.95 -45.05 24.84
CA GLN A 255 19.26 -44.78 25.43
C GLN A 255 19.69 -45.89 26.40
N SER A 256 18.76 -46.41 27.19
CA SER A 256 19.00 -47.54 28.11
C SER A 256 19.40 -48.80 27.35
N ILE A 257 18.77 -49.07 26.21
CA ILE A 257 19.14 -50.19 25.32
C ILE A 257 20.53 -49.97 24.74
N LEU A 258 20.86 -48.77 24.24
CA LEU A 258 22.19 -48.46 23.71
C LEU A 258 23.29 -48.65 24.76
N ILE A 259 23.06 -48.21 25.99
CA ILE A 259 23.99 -48.41 27.12
C ILE A 259 24.18 -49.91 27.42
N ARG A 260 23.08 -50.67 27.47
CA ARG A 260 23.12 -52.14 27.67
C ARG A 260 23.91 -52.85 26.57
N VAL A 261 23.64 -52.50 25.30
CA VAL A 261 24.34 -53.07 24.13
C VAL A 261 25.83 -52.73 24.18
N LYS A 262 26.20 -51.49 24.57
CA LYS A 262 27.60 -51.09 24.79
C LYS A 262 28.27 -51.91 25.88
N ALA A 263 27.62 -52.04 27.04
CA ALA A 263 28.14 -52.77 28.20
C ALA A 263 28.36 -54.26 27.90
N SER A 264 27.50 -54.85 27.05
CA SER A 264 27.64 -56.23 26.57
C SER A 264 28.64 -56.42 25.41
N ASN A 265 29.30 -55.35 24.96
CA ASN A 265 30.24 -55.34 23.83
C ASN A 265 29.65 -55.91 22.52
N GLN A 266 28.36 -55.68 22.30
CA GLN A 266 27.62 -56.18 21.11
C GLN A 266 27.64 -55.20 19.93
N LEU A 267 28.29 -54.04 20.07
CA LEU A 267 28.43 -53.06 19.00
C LEU A 267 29.48 -53.54 17.99
N THR A 268 29.05 -53.76 16.76
CA THR A 268 29.92 -54.17 15.66
C THR A 268 30.20 -52.96 14.74
N PRO A 269 31.45 -52.69 14.35
CA PRO A 269 31.78 -51.64 13.40
C PRO A 269 30.98 -51.80 12.09
N HIS A 270 30.50 -50.70 11.51
CA HIS A 270 29.71 -50.74 10.29
C HIS A 270 30.44 -50.06 9.12
N PRO A 271 30.43 -50.63 7.89
CA PRO A 271 30.87 -49.89 6.70
C PRO A 271 30.04 -48.62 6.47
N VAL A 272 30.72 -47.52 6.18
CA VAL A 272 30.07 -46.21 5.97
C VAL A 272 29.32 -46.21 4.63
N ARG A 273 27.99 -46.01 4.67
CA ARG A 273 27.14 -45.81 3.48
C ARG A 273 26.18 -44.66 3.72
N ILE A 274 26.19 -43.67 2.83
CA ILE A 274 25.34 -42.48 2.94
C ILE A 274 23.85 -42.88 2.93
N GLY A 275 23.08 -42.33 3.86
CA GLY A 275 21.66 -42.60 4.09
C GLY A 275 21.39 -43.75 5.06
N GLN A 276 22.41 -44.54 5.41
CA GLN A 276 22.23 -45.69 6.29
C GLN A 276 22.03 -45.25 7.75
N ALA A 277 21.09 -45.91 8.44
CA ALA A 277 20.91 -45.79 9.88
C ALA A 277 21.97 -46.60 10.65
N VAL A 278 22.65 -45.94 11.58
CA VAL A 278 23.77 -46.47 12.37
C VAL A 278 23.65 -46.04 13.83
N VAL A 279 24.49 -46.62 14.68
CA VAL A 279 24.76 -46.09 16.03
C VAL A 279 26.12 -45.43 15.99
N VAL A 280 26.26 -44.24 16.57
CA VAL A 280 27.54 -43.55 16.69
C VAL A 280 27.90 -43.25 18.13
N MET A 281 29.20 -43.16 18.42
CA MET A 281 29.68 -42.55 19.65
C MET A 281 30.04 -41.09 19.38
N GLY A 282 29.31 -40.17 20.00
CA GLY A 282 29.46 -38.74 19.83
C GLY A 282 29.50 -38.02 21.17
N GLU A 283 30.05 -36.81 21.17
CA GLU A 283 30.08 -35.94 22.34
C GLU A 283 28.86 -35.00 22.30
N VAL A 284 28.04 -35.03 23.34
CA VAL A 284 26.88 -34.14 23.51
C VAL A 284 27.05 -33.42 24.84
N LEU A 285 27.14 -32.09 24.79
CA LEU A 285 27.37 -31.25 25.98
C LEU A 285 28.58 -31.69 26.82
N GLY A 286 29.67 -32.12 26.18
CA GLY A 286 30.87 -32.59 26.87
C GLY A 286 30.84 -34.06 27.29
N ILE A 287 29.74 -34.77 27.04
CA ILE A 287 29.54 -36.16 27.48
C ILE A 287 29.52 -37.09 26.27
N ASN A 288 30.43 -38.07 26.27
CA ASN A 288 30.43 -39.13 25.27
C ASN A 288 29.22 -40.05 25.46
N CYS A 289 28.33 -40.05 24.48
CA CYS A 289 27.11 -40.85 24.47
C CYS A 289 26.97 -41.62 23.16
N LEU A 290 26.13 -42.65 23.19
CA LEU A 290 25.72 -43.37 21.98
C LEU A 290 24.45 -42.75 21.43
N LEU A 291 24.40 -42.57 20.13
CA LEU A 291 23.30 -41.93 19.42
C LEU A 291 22.90 -42.78 18.22
N ARG A 292 21.60 -42.86 17.91
CA ARG A 292 21.17 -43.35 16.60
C ARG A 292 21.26 -42.22 15.58
N ALA A 293 21.81 -42.50 14.41
CA ALA A 293 22.07 -41.47 13.41
C ALA A 293 21.95 -41.98 11.97
N HIS A 294 21.75 -41.06 11.02
CA HIS A 294 21.87 -41.32 9.59
C HIS A 294 23.20 -40.78 9.08
N ILE A 295 23.92 -41.56 8.27
CA ILE A 295 25.15 -41.07 7.62
C ILE A 295 24.79 -40.07 6.53
N LEU A 296 25.30 -38.84 6.64
CA LEU A 296 25.09 -37.77 5.66
C LEU A 296 26.21 -37.73 4.62
N GLY A 297 27.45 -37.93 5.06
CA GLY A 297 28.63 -37.83 4.21
C GLY A 297 29.91 -38.25 4.93
N GLN A 298 31.03 -38.16 4.22
CA GLN A 298 32.35 -38.42 4.74
C GLN A 298 33.31 -37.35 4.23
N GLU A 299 34.06 -36.73 5.14
CA GLU A 299 35.00 -35.67 4.82
C GLU A 299 36.25 -35.81 5.69
N GLN A 300 37.44 -35.85 5.08
CA GLN A 300 38.74 -35.90 5.77
C GLN A 300 38.87 -37.00 6.84
N GLY A 301 38.22 -38.15 6.63
CA GLY A 301 38.24 -39.28 7.58
C GLY A 301 37.20 -39.19 8.70
N LEU A 302 36.49 -38.07 8.83
CA LEU A 302 35.33 -37.90 9.69
C LEU A 302 34.06 -38.31 8.94
N ILE A 303 33.14 -38.92 9.67
CA ILE A 303 31.81 -39.29 9.19
C ILE A 303 30.81 -38.29 9.74
N MET A 304 30.19 -37.54 8.83
CA MET A 304 29.12 -36.62 9.17
C MET A 304 27.82 -37.40 9.31
N VAL A 305 27.18 -37.31 10.47
CA VAL A 305 25.92 -38.01 10.75
C VAL A 305 24.87 -37.06 11.31
N PHE A 306 23.59 -37.38 11.09
CA PHE A 306 22.45 -36.69 11.69
C PHE A 306 21.85 -37.56 12.79
N ALA A 307 21.95 -37.11 14.04
CA ALA A 307 21.39 -37.80 15.21
C ALA A 307 19.86 -37.61 15.22
N PHE A 308 19.13 -38.48 14.52
CA PHE A 308 17.71 -38.28 14.23
C PHE A 308 16.78 -38.37 15.45
N ASP A 309 17.27 -38.84 16.60
CA ASP A 309 16.54 -38.76 17.87
C ASP A 309 16.72 -37.41 18.58
N TYR A 310 17.64 -36.57 18.13
CA TYR A 310 17.96 -35.29 18.78
C TYR A 310 17.99 -34.10 17.80
N GLY A 311 18.02 -34.34 16.49
CA GLY A 311 17.87 -33.28 15.49
C GLY A 311 19.12 -32.45 15.20
N PHE A 312 20.32 -32.91 15.55
CA PHE A 312 21.57 -32.19 15.23
C PHE A 312 22.52 -33.04 14.38
N THR A 313 23.47 -32.38 13.73
CA THR A 313 24.56 -33.01 12.99
C THR A 313 25.82 -33.09 13.85
N ILE A 314 26.57 -34.18 13.71
CA ILE A 314 27.85 -34.38 14.40
C ILE A 314 28.83 -35.10 13.49
N SER A 315 30.10 -34.72 13.60
CA SER A 315 31.22 -35.38 12.93
C SER A 315 31.88 -36.36 13.89
N VAL A 316 31.94 -37.64 13.51
CA VAL A 316 32.54 -38.70 14.34
C VAL A 316 33.65 -39.42 13.59
N LEU A 317 34.60 -40.00 14.31
CA LEU A 317 35.61 -40.88 13.71
C LEU A 317 34.98 -42.14 13.14
N ARG A 318 35.60 -42.71 12.12
CA ARG A 318 35.09 -43.92 11.44
C ARG A 318 34.98 -45.12 12.39
N GLU A 319 35.90 -45.28 13.32
CA GLU A 319 35.85 -46.33 14.35
C GLU A 319 34.68 -46.17 15.35
N TYR A 320 34.03 -45.00 15.38
CA TYR A 320 32.88 -44.73 16.23
C TYR A 320 31.54 -44.93 15.53
N VAL A 321 31.53 -45.60 14.37
CA VAL A 321 30.31 -45.93 13.62
C VAL A 321 30.01 -47.43 13.70
N PHE A 322 28.87 -47.76 14.29
CA PHE A 322 28.44 -49.11 14.61
C PHE A 322 27.12 -49.48 13.93
N LYS A 323 26.88 -50.79 13.78
CA LYS A 323 25.63 -51.32 13.23
C LYS A 323 24.48 -51.05 14.18
N LEU A 324 23.34 -50.62 13.64
CA LEU A 324 22.10 -50.45 14.40
C LEU A 324 21.61 -51.82 14.92
N PRO A 325 21.45 -52.00 16.25
CA PRO A 325 20.94 -53.24 16.83
C PRO A 325 19.51 -53.55 16.36
N LEU A 326 19.17 -54.85 16.23
CA LEU A 326 17.84 -55.29 15.78
C LEU A 326 16.70 -54.73 16.66
N GLU A 327 16.94 -54.67 17.98
CA GLU A 327 15.99 -54.12 18.96
C GLU A 327 15.67 -52.63 18.72
N LEU A 328 16.58 -51.89 18.06
CA LEU A 328 16.50 -50.45 17.83
C LEU A 328 16.18 -50.08 16.38
N TYR A 329 15.73 -51.05 15.58
CA TYR A 329 15.33 -50.79 14.20
C TYR A 329 14.21 -49.76 14.10
N LEU A 330 14.24 -49.00 13.01
CA LEU A 330 13.35 -47.85 12.80
C LEU A 330 11.88 -48.22 12.65
N THR A 331 11.58 -49.48 12.34
CA THR A 331 10.21 -50.00 12.24
C THR A 331 9.55 -50.15 13.62
N SER A 332 10.33 -50.55 14.65
CA SER A 332 9.84 -50.68 16.03
C SER A 332 10.06 -49.40 16.83
N ASN A 333 11.13 -48.66 16.52
CA ASN A 333 11.53 -47.45 17.22
C ASN A 333 11.75 -46.33 16.19
N PRO A 334 10.69 -45.63 15.75
CA PRO A 334 10.87 -44.50 14.83
C PRO A 334 11.73 -43.40 15.46
N PRO A 335 12.26 -42.47 14.65
CA PRO A 335 12.89 -41.25 15.14
C PRO A 335 11.95 -40.49 16.08
N ARG A 336 12.48 -39.99 17.19
CA ARG A 336 11.67 -39.33 18.24
C ARG A 336 11.78 -37.80 18.28
N ALA A 337 12.80 -37.22 17.66
CA ALA A 337 12.86 -35.76 17.53
C ALA A 337 11.85 -35.29 16.49
N SER A 338 11.05 -34.29 16.87
CA SER A 338 10.11 -33.61 16.01
C SER A 338 10.62 -32.22 15.66
N LEU A 339 10.49 -31.82 14.39
CA LEU A 339 10.80 -30.45 13.97
C LEU A 339 9.67 -29.53 14.42
N CYS A 340 10.04 -28.48 15.15
CA CYS A 340 9.13 -27.51 15.74
C CYS A 340 9.45 -26.10 15.25
N CYS A 341 8.44 -25.24 15.26
CA CYS A 341 8.53 -23.80 14.99
C CYS A 341 7.88 -23.05 16.14
N LEU A 342 8.53 -22.03 16.66
CA LEU A 342 7.96 -21.20 17.71
C LEU A 342 6.81 -20.36 17.16
N ASP A 343 5.68 -20.38 17.87
CA ASP A 343 4.45 -19.67 17.53
C ASP A 343 4.55 -18.15 17.76
N GLY A 344 3.82 -17.38 16.94
CA GLY A 344 3.61 -15.95 17.15
C GLY A 344 4.86 -15.09 16.98
N ILE A 345 5.90 -15.57 16.29
CA ILE A 345 7.12 -14.81 16.04
C ILE A 345 7.43 -14.70 14.55
N CYS A 346 7.96 -13.53 14.16
CA CYS A 346 8.50 -13.28 12.83
C CYS A 346 9.95 -12.77 12.95
N PRO A 347 10.81 -13.05 11.97
CA PRO A 347 12.15 -12.45 11.95
C PRO A 347 12.03 -10.91 11.89
N PRO A 348 12.95 -10.16 12.51
CA PRO A 348 13.03 -8.71 12.33
C PRO A 348 13.63 -8.36 10.96
N PRO A 349 13.38 -7.14 10.43
CA PRO A 349 14.09 -6.67 9.25
C PRO A 349 15.59 -6.51 9.54
N LEU A 350 16.43 -6.72 8.53
CA LEU A 350 17.87 -6.52 8.62
C LEU A 350 18.20 -5.08 9.07
N GLU A 351 17.49 -4.10 8.52
CA GLU A 351 17.61 -2.70 8.89
C GLU A 351 16.23 -2.04 9.01
N LYS A 352 15.90 -1.51 10.19
CA LYS A 352 14.55 -0.98 10.48
C LYS A 352 14.28 0.33 9.75
N SER A 353 15.30 1.16 9.52
CA SER A 353 15.14 2.43 8.81
C SER A 353 14.70 2.22 7.36
N LEU A 354 15.19 1.19 6.67
CA LEU A 354 14.80 0.92 5.28
C LEU A 354 13.31 0.59 5.13
N VAL A 355 12.72 -0.12 6.10
CA VAL A 355 11.26 -0.38 6.12
C VAL A 355 10.51 0.94 6.30
N HIS A 356 10.97 1.79 7.21
CA HIS A 356 10.42 3.12 7.43
C HIS A 356 10.48 3.97 6.16
N ASP A 357 11.64 4.04 5.51
CA ASP A 357 11.81 4.83 4.29
C ASP A 357 10.95 4.29 3.16
N ALA A 358 10.84 2.96 3.00
CA ALA A 358 9.96 2.34 2.02
C ALA A 358 8.48 2.70 2.25
N VAL A 359 7.98 2.59 3.48
CA VAL A 359 6.60 3.00 3.82
C VAL A 359 6.39 4.47 3.57
N ALA A 360 7.36 5.30 3.93
CA ALA A 360 7.29 6.73 3.75
C ALA A 360 7.20 7.07 2.25
N ILE A 361 8.09 6.52 1.41
CA ILE A 361 8.06 6.69 -0.05
C ILE A 361 6.69 6.28 -0.61
N LEU A 362 6.19 5.10 -0.22
CA LEU A 362 4.86 4.63 -0.63
C LEU A 362 3.75 5.58 -0.19
N CYS A 363 3.85 6.16 1.01
CA CYS A 363 2.90 7.14 1.52
C CYS A 363 2.86 8.38 0.63
N ASN A 364 4.02 8.94 0.26
CA ASN A 364 4.11 10.09 -0.64
C ASN A 364 3.52 9.78 -2.02
N LEU A 365 3.88 8.63 -2.60
CA LEU A 365 3.37 8.21 -3.91
C LEU A 365 1.85 8.02 -3.91
N CYS A 366 1.30 7.33 -2.91
CA CYS A 366 -0.13 7.07 -2.79
C CYS A 366 -0.94 8.34 -2.44
N LYS A 367 -0.32 9.30 -1.73
CA LYS A 367 -0.94 10.60 -1.46
C LYS A 367 -1.17 11.39 -2.76
N GLN A 368 -0.17 11.35 -3.65
CA GLN A 368 -0.19 12.15 -4.87
C GLN A 368 -0.91 11.45 -6.04
N SER A 369 -1.02 10.12 -6.02
CA SER A 369 -1.46 9.35 -7.18
C SER A 369 -2.37 8.18 -6.80
N ILE A 370 -3.60 8.21 -7.33
CA ILE A 370 -4.58 7.11 -7.24
C ILE A 370 -4.02 5.82 -7.88
N PRO A 371 -3.44 5.84 -9.10
CA PRO A 371 -2.81 4.65 -9.68
C PRO A 371 -1.73 4.00 -8.82
N ALA A 372 -0.93 4.80 -8.08
CA ALA A 372 0.08 4.23 -7.18
C ALA A 372 -0.57 3.36 -6.09
N GLY A 373 -1.65 3.84 -5.48
CA GLY A 373 -2.42 3.07 -4.50
C GLY A 373 -3.05 1.81 -5.09
N GLU A 374 -3.54 1.86 -6.33
CA GLU A 374 -4.07 0.68 -7.04
C GLU A 374 -2.96 -0.38 -7.23
N ILE A 375 -1.76 0.02 -7.64
CA ILE A 375 -0.61 -0.88 -7.79
C ILE A 375 -0.21 -1.50 -6.44
N VAL A 376 -0.15 -0.71 -5.36
CA VAL A 376 0.15 -1.24 -4.00
C VAL A 376 -0.87 -2.32 -3.62
N ALA A 377 -2.15 -2.06 -3.83
CA ALA A 377 -3.21 -3.03 -3.51
C ALA A 377 -3.12 -4.30 -4.37
N ASP A 378 -2.83 -4.18 -5.66
CA ASP A 378 -2.71 -5.32 -6.58
C ASP A 378 -1.48 -6.21 -6.28
N LEU A 379 -0.48 -5.67 -5.58
CA LEU A 379 0.70 -6.38 -5.11
C LEU A 379 0.53 -7.00 -3.71
N SER A 380 -0.71 -7.12 -3.21
CA SER A 380 -1.02 -7.55 -1.83
C SER A 380 -0.37 -6.65 -0.77
N GLY A 381 -0.05 -5.40 -1.11
CA GLY A 381 0.63 -4.47 -0.21
C GLY A 381 -0.21 -4.14 1.02
N VAL A 382 -1.54 -4.14 0.91
CA VAL A 382 -2.45 -3.91 2.04
C VAL A 382 -2.28 -4.99 3.11
N ASP A 383 -2.27 -6.27 2.72
CA ASP A 383 -2.13 -7.39 3.67
C ASP A 383 -0.77 -7.34 4.36
N LEU A 384 0.29 -7.02 3.60
CA LEU A 384 1.63 -6.83 4.16
C LEU A 384 1.69 -5.65 5.14
N LEU A 385 1.06 -4.52 4.82
CA LEU A 385 0.97 -3.36 5.73
C LEU A 385 0.26 -3.72 7.03
N LEU A 386 -0.84 -4.47 6.96
CA LEU A 386 -1.58 -4.93 8.13
C LEU A 386 -0.76 -5.92 8.96
N HIS A 387 -0.02 -6.81 8.31
CA HIS A 387 0.85 -7.76 8.99
C HIS A 387 2.02 -7.05 9.71
N VAL A 388 2.67 -6.07 9.06
CA VAL A 388 3.69 -5.23 9.70
C VAL A 388 3.07 -4.43 10.85
N LEU A 389 1.87 -3.87 10.68
CA LEU A 389 1.18 -3.12 11.73
C LEU A 389 0.80 -4.01 12.93
N ALA A 390 0.37 -5.25 12.68
CA ALA A 390 0.06 -6.25 13.71
C ALA A 390 1.29 -6.64 14.53
N SER A 391 2.49 -6.56 13.93
CA SER A 391 3.76 -6.73 14.64
C SER A 391 4.09 -5.61 15.65
N ARG A 392 3.21 -4.59 15.77
CA ARG A 392 3.36 -3.47 16.71
C ARG A 392 4.75 -2.80 16.60
N PRO A 393 5.08 -2.23 15.43
CA PRO A 393 6.36 -1.58 15.25
C PRO A 393 6.47 -0.35 16.18
N GLY A 394 7.64 0.28 16.19
CA GLY A 394 7.84 1.54 16.91
C GLY A 394 6.90 2.64 16.40
N ASP A 395 6.56 3.59 17.27
CA ASP A 395 5.52 4.60 17.05
C ASP A 395 5.67 5.40 15.76
N LYS A 396 6.90 5.72 15.35
CA LYS A 396 7.18 6.39 14.07
C LYS A 396 6.71 5.57 12.86
N LEU A 397 7.11 4.30 12.79
CA LEU A 397 6.71 3.41 11.70
C LEU A 397 5.21 3.11 11.76
N THR A 398 4.64 2.93 12.95
CA THR A 398 3.18 2.80 13.14
C THR A 398 2.43 4.00 12.55
N THR A 399 2.89 5.21 12.83
CA THR A 399 2.28 6.46 12.31
C THR A 399 2.29 6.49 10.78
N GLN A 400 3.42 6.16 10.16
CA GLN A 400 3.54 6.13 8.69
C GLN A 400 2.67 5.06 8.03
N LEU A 401 2.62 3.86 8.63
CA LEU A 401 1.75 2.78 8.17
C LEU A 401 0.27 3.21 8.20
N LEU A 402 -0.15 3.86 9.27
CA LEU A 402 -1.51 4.40 9.41
C LEU A 402 -1.80 5.50 8.39
N TYR A 403 -0.84 6.39 8.11
CA TYR A 403 -0.99 7.40 7.05
C TYR A 403 -1.06 6.79 5.65
N LEU A 404 -0.26 5.77 5.36
CA LEU A 404 -0.33 5.06 4.08
C LEU A 404 -1.69 4.36 3.93
N LEU A 405 -2.16 3.64 4.96
CA LEU A 405 -3.48 3.02 4.97
C LEU A 405 -4.60 4.06 4.80
N ASN A 406 -4.49 5.23 5.45
CA ASN A 406 -5.41 6.35 5.26
C ASN A 406 -5.44 6.84 3.81
N ASN A 407 -4.27 7.03 3.19
CA ASN A 407 -4.18 7.46 1.79
C ASN A 407 -4.80 6.42 0.84
N LEU A 408 -4.58 5.12 1.09
CA LEU A 408 -5.22 4.04 0.34
C LEU A 408 -6.75 4.03 0.55
N ALA A 409 -7.21 4.27 1.78
CA ALA A 409 -8.63 4.32 2.13
C ALA A 409 -9.40 5.45 1.44
N CYS A 410 -8.72 6.56 1.13
CA CYS A 410 -9.33 7.71 0.45
C CYS A 410 -9.72 7.39 -1.01
N ASN A 411 -9.15 6.33 -1.59
CA ASN A 411 -9.58 5.84 -2.90
C ASN A 411 -10.79 4.93 -2.75
N SER A 412 -11.97 5.40 -3.17
CA SER A 412 -13.24 4.67 -3.07
C SER A 412 -13.23 3.27 -3.70
N ARG A 413 -12.38 3.01 -4.71
CA ARG A 413 -12.21 1.67 -5.29
C ARG A 413 -11.48 0.73 -4.35
N LEU A 414 -10.47 1.24 -3.64
CA LEU A 414 -9.66 0.48 -2.68
C LEU A 414 -10.35 0.35 -1.33
N THR A 415 -11.16 1.33 -0.91
CA THR A 415 -11.97 1.24 0.32
C THR A 415 -12.81 -0.05 0.34
N ARG A 416 -13.33 -0.48 -0.82
CA ARG A 416 -14.06 -1.75 -0.99
C ARG A 416 -13.18 -3.00 -0.96
N LYS A 417 -11.89 -2.90 -1.25
CA LYS A 417 -10.95 -4.01 -1.01
C LYS A 417 -10.55 -4.07 0.47
N LEU A 418 -10.54 -2.90 1.14
CA LEU A 418 -10.23 -2.74 2.56
C LEU A 418 -11.38 -3.14 3.49
N THR A 419 -12.56 -3.53 2.98
CA THR A 419 -13.71 -4.00 3.78
C THR A 419 -13.56 -5.37 4.41
N ASN A 420 -12.38 -5.98 4.36
CA ASN A 420 -12.15 -7.21 5.11
C ASN A 420 -12.27 -6.91 6.62
N SER A 421 -13.03 -7.75 7.35
CA SER A 421 -13.29 -7.59 8.79
C SER A 421 -12.01 -7.51 9.63
N ASP A 422 -10.94 -8.15 9.16
CA ASP A 422 -9.66 -8.17 9.87
C ASP A 422 -8.88 -6.86 9.75
N THR A 423 -9.12 -6.03 8.73
CA THR A 423 -8.45 -4.74 8.54
C THR A 423 -8.76 -3.79 9.70
N VAL A 424 -10.05 -3.56 9.97
CA VAL A 424 -10.51 -2.67 11.04
C VAL A 424 -10.08 -3.19 12.41
N LYS A 425 -10.21 -4.51 12.62
CA LYS A 425 -9.77 -5.19 13.84
C LYS A 425 -8.27 -5.00 14.08
N THR A 426 -7.44 -5.16 13.05
CA THR A 426 -5.98 -4.99 13.13
C THR A 426 -5.63 -3.56 13.49
N VAL A 427 -6.25 -2.57 12.83
CA VAL A 427 -6.03 -1.15 13.16
C VAL A 427 -6.46 -0.84 14.59
N ILE A 428 -7.61 -1.34 15.06
CA ILE A 428 -8.04 -1.14 16.46
C ILE A 428 -7.07 -1.78 17.46
N ASN A 429 -6.54 -2.95 17.15
CA ASN A 429 -5.59 -3.67 18.00
C ASN A 429 -4.24 -2.95 18.18
N VAL A 430 -3.93 -1.94 17.36
CA VAL A 430 -2.75 -1.07 17.54
C VAL A 430 -2.81 -0.33 18.87
N LEU A 431 -3.97 0.23 19.23
CA LEU A 431 -4.17 0.96 20.48
C LEU A 431 -4.61 0.05 21.63
N LYS A 432 -5.15 -1.13 21.33
CA LYS A 432 -5.68 -2.04 22.35
C LYS A 432 -4.58 -2.52 23.31
N GLY A 433 -4.75 -2.19 24.59
CA GLY A 433 -3.82 -2.55 25.67
C GLY A 433 -2.64 -1.59 25.83
N ARG A 434 -2.56 -0.52 25.04
CA ARG A 434 -1.63 0.59 25.29
C ARG A 434 -2.30 1.61 26.21
N ASP A 435 -1.51 2.30 27.02
CA ASP A 435 -2.01 3.46 27.75
C ASP A 435 -2.14 4.63 26.76
N LEU A 436 -3.38 5.06 26.50
CA LEU A 436 -3.70 6.11 25.53
C LEU A 436 -3.03 7.45 25.89
N ASN A 437 -2.76 7.67 27.19
CA ASN A 437 -2.12 8.88 27.69
C ASN A 437 -0.59 8.87 27.52
N SER A 438 0.02 7.68 27.42
CA SER A 438 1.47 7.55 27.22
C SER A 438 1.86 7.48 25.75
N LEU A 439 0.88 7.32 24.85
CA LEU A 439 1.12 7.16 23.43
C LEU A 439 1.46 8.49 22.77
N ASP A 440 2.31 8.46 21.75
CA ASP A 440 2.58 9.63 20.92
C ASP A 440 1.27 10.18 20.33
N MET A 441 1.07 11.50 20.48
CA MET A 441 -0.08 12.21 19.94
C MET A 441 -0.21 12.01 18.43
N GLU A 442 0.91 11.90 17.71
CA GLU A 442 0.91 11.67 16.26
C GLU A 442 0.31 10.30 15.90
N VAL A 443 0.63 9.25 16.66
CA VAL A 443 0.06 7.90 16.44
C VAL A 443 -1.45 7.91 16.68
N ASN A 444 -1.89 8.51 17.78
CA ASN A 444 -3.32 8.64 18.12
C ASN A 444 -4.08 9.39 17.01
N ASN A 445 -3.53 10.50 16.50
CA ASN A 445 -4.15 11.25 15.43
C ASN A 445 -4.18 10.47 14.11
N ALA A 446 -3.07 9.82 13.73
CA ALA A 446 -2.99 8.99 12.53
C ALA A 446 -3.99 7.82 12.56
N TRP A 447 -4.17 7.21 13.74
CA TRP A 447 -5.14 6.15 13.97
C TRP A 447 -6.58 6.63 13.75
N LEU A 448 -6.95 7.75 14.37
CA LEU A 448 -8.28 8.36 14.22
C LEU A 448 -8.58 8.74 12.78
N MET A 449 -7.60 9.32 12.07
CA MET A 449 -7.74 9.70 10.66
C MET A 449 -7.90 8.48 9.75
N CYS A 450 -7.08 7.45 9.94
CA CYS A 450 -7.16 6.20 9.19
C CYS A 450 -8.53 5.54 9.34
N LEU A 451 -9.04 5.41 10.58
CA LEU A 451 -10.35 4.84 10.83
C LEU A 451 -11.48 5.72 10.28
N THR A 452 -11.37 7.06 10.37
CA THR A 452 -12.35 7.97 9.77
C THR A 452 -12.54 7.65 8.29
N SER A 453 -11.42 7.45 7.56
CA SER A 453 -11.45 7.10 6.14
C SER A 453 -11.97 5.69 5.87
N PHE A 454 -11.73 4.72 6.76
CA PHE A 454 -12.30 3.37 6.65
C PHE A 454 -13.80 3.31 6.89
N LEU A 455 -14.32 4.13 7.81
CA LEU A 455 -15.73 4.13 8.21
C LEU A 455 -16.62 4.96 7.28
N TYR A 456 -16.04 5.91 6.56
CA TYR A 456 -16.79 6.80 5.68
C TYR A 456 -17.60 6.04 4.62
N LYS A 457 -18.93 6.08 4.74
CA LYS A 457 -19.90 5.43 3.85
C LYS A 457 -19.67 3.92 3.71
N ASN A 458 -19.31 3.24 4.81
CA ASN A 458 -18.97 1.82 4.81
C ASN A 458 -19.55 1.08 6.02
N ASP A 459 -20.78 0.58 5.87
CA ASP A 459 -21.54 -0.05 6.94
C ASP A 459 -20.86 -1.30 7.53
N GLN A 460 -20.19 -2.09 6.70
CA GLN A 460 -19.47 -3.28 7.14
C GLN A 460 -18.29 -2.93 8.05
N ASN A 461 -17.55 -1.88 7.70
CA ASN A 461 -16.46 -1.37 8.53
C ASN A 461 -16.99 -0.74 9.82
N CYS A 462 -18.11 -0.01 9.77
CA CYS A 462 -18.79 0.49 10.96
C CYS A 462 -19.19 -0.64 11.91
N TYR A 463 -19.82 -1.70 11.38
CA TYR A 463 -20.17 -2.86 12.18
C TYR A 463 -18.94 -3.53 12.82
N SER A 464 -17.88 -3.74 12.04
CA SER A 464 -16.62 -4.33 12.53
C SER A 464 -15.95 -3.45 13.60
N PHE A 465 -15.97 -2.13 13.42
CA PHE A 465 -15.44 -1.16 14.38
C PHE A 465 -16.20 -1.22 15.71
N TYR A 466 -17.53 -1.32 15.66
CA TYR A 466 -18.36 -1.49 16.85
C TYR A 466 -18.06 -2.82 17.56
N GLN A 467 -18.04 -3.94 16.83
CA GLN A 467 -17.75 -5.27 17.39
C GLN A 467 -16.37 -5.34 18.07
N CYS A 468 -15.39 -4.61 17.55
CA CYS A 468 -14.04 -4.58 18.08
C CYS A 468 -13.84 -3.60 19.25
N GLN A 469 -14.92 -3.05 19.84
CA GLN A 469 -14.88 -2.05 20.91
C GLN A 469 -14.17 -0.75 20.49
N GLY A 470 -14.16 -0.43 19.20
CA GLY A 470 -13.55 0.81 18.70
C GLY A 470 -14.19 2.06 19.30
N MET A 471 -15.51 2.00 19.54
CA MET A 471 -16.27 3.10 20.14
C MET A 471 -15.82 3.42 21.58
N ASP A 472 -15.57 2.39 22.40
CA ASP A 472 -15.13 2.56 23.78
C ASP A 472 -13.77 3.26 23.86
N ILE A 473 -12.87 2.92 22.93
CA ILE A 473 -11.55 3.55 22.82
C ILE A 473 -11.70 5.04 22.47
N VAL A 474 -12.53 5.36 21.48
CA VAL A 474 -12.73 6.75 21.02
C VAL A 474 -13.37 7.62 22.09
N LEU A 475 -14.39 7.11 22.79
CA LEU A 475 -15.00 7.82 23.91
C LEU A 475 -14.01 8.05 25.05
N LYS A 476 -13.15 7.05 25.34
CA LYS A 476 -12.08 7.21 26.32
C LYS A 476 -11.09 8.31 25.89
N MET A 477 -10.69 8.36 24.62
CA MET A 477 -9.83 9.43 24.09
C MET A 477 -10.47 10.81 24.24
N ILE A 478 -11.77 10.95 23.91
CA ILE A 478 -12.52 12.20 24.08
C ILE A 478 -12.57 12.63 25.55
N ALA A 479 -12.78 11.68 26.47
CA ALA A 479 -12.84 11.97 27.90
C ALA A 479 -11.50 12.40 28.49
N THR A 480 -10.38 11.91 27.93
CA THR A 480 -9.02 12.25 28.39
C THR A 480 -8.42 13.48 27.70
N SER A 481 -8.88 13.82 26.49
CA SER A 481 -8.36 14.95 25.72
C SER A 481 -9.12 16.25 26.00
N GLY A 482 -8.41 17.38 26.01
CA GLY A 482 -9.04 18.70 26.09
C GLY A 482 -9.79 19.06 24.81
N ARG A 483 -10.85 19.88 24.90
CA ARG A 483 -11.66 20.29 23.72
C ARG A 483 -10.86 20.95 22.59
N SER A 484 -9.76 21.63 22.92
CA SER A 484 -8.86 22.28 21.95
C SER A 484 -7.87 21.31 21.28
N ASP A 485 -7.74 20.10 21.81
CA ASP A 485 -6.78 19.09 21.35
C ASP A 485 -7.13 18.60 19.94
N ILE A 486 -6.11 18.37 19.12
CA ILE A 486 -6.26 17.77 17.79
C ILE A 486 -6.89 16.38 17.90
N ILE A 487 -6.59 15.63 18.96
CA ILE A 487 -7.16 14.31 19.21
C ILE A 487 -8.66 14.40 19.44
N TYR A 488 -9.13 15.36 20.23
CA TYR A 488 -10.56 15.58 20.48
C TYR A 488 -11.30 15.86 19.17
N LYS A 489 -10.75 16.75 18.33
CA LYS A 489 -11.34 17.10 17.02
C LYS A 489 -11.37 15.92 16.05
N SER A 490 -10.28 15.16 15.95
CA SER A 490 -10.20 13.96 15.10
C SER A 490 -11.14 12.86 15.59
N ALA A 491 -11.30 12.69 16.90
CA ALA A 491 -12.22 11.74 17.50
C ALA A 491 -13.67 12.07 17.18
N LEU A 492 -14.08 13.33 17.31
CA LEU A 492 -15.42 13.78 16.90
C LEU A 492 -15.66 13.53 15.40
N LYS A 493 -14.69 13.85 14.54
CA LYS A 493 -14.81 13.60 13.09
C LYS A 493 -15.02 12.13 12.76
N LEU A 494 -14.35 11.23 13.49
CA LEU A 494 -14.54 9.80 13.37
C LEU A 494 -15.96 9.38 13.82
N LEU A 495 -16.46 9.92 14.93
CA LEU A 495 -17.83 9.66 15.40
C LEU A 495 -18.88 10.13 14.40
N HIS A 496 -18.70 11.31 13.80
CA HIS A 496 -19.57 11.77 12.72
C HIS A 496 -19.56 10.85 11.51
N SER A 497 -18.38 10.34 11.13
CA SER A 497 -18.25 9.42 10.00
C SER A 497 -18.90 8.07 10.30
N PHE A 498 -18.83 7.61 11.56
CA PHE A 498 -19.47 6.40 12.05
C PHE A 498 -21.00 6.48 12.08
N LEU A 499 -21.55 7.63 12.50
CA LEU A 499 -23.00 7.85 12.59
C LEU A 499 -23.67 8.07 11.21
N GLY A 500 -22.89 8.36 10.18
CA GLY A 500 -23.37 8.64 8.83
C GLY A 500 -23.99 10.04 8.71
N SER A 501 -23.91 10.62 7.50
CA SER A 501 -24.47 11.97 7.28
C SER A 501 -26.01 12.00 7.22
N GLU A 502 -26.67 10.85 7.09
CA GLU A 502 -28.14 10.79 7.00
C GLU A 502 -28.84 11.01 8.36
N VAL A 503 -28.12 10.87 9.48
CA VAL A 503 -28.71 11.03 10.83
C VAL A 503 -28.82 12.50 11.24
N LEU A 504 -28.08 13.41 10.60
CA LEU A 504 -28.05 14.85 10.97
C LEU A 504 -29.01 15.73 10.16
N ASP A 505 -29.67 15.20 9.11
CA ASP A 505 -30.68 15.94 8.32
C ASP A 505 -32.10 15.88 8.94
N TYR A 506 -32.21 15.63 10.25
CA TYR A 506 -33.48 15.62 10.99
C TYR A 506 -34.02 17.04 11.27
N THR A 507 -34.36 17.77 10.21
CA THR A 507 -35.26 18.93 10.29
C THR A 507 -36.71 18.47 10.45
N GLY A 508 -37.08 17.97 11.63
CA GLY A 508 -38.41 18.11 12.25
C GLY A 508 -39.69 17.79 11.47
N GLN A 509 -39.68 17.18 10.28
CA GLN A 509 -40.89 16.80 9.55
C GLN A 509 -41.19 15.31 9.71
N LYS A 510 -42.34 15.03 10.31
CA LYS A 510 -42.93 13.68 10.40
C LYS A 510 -43.09 13.07 9.01
N ILE A 511 -42.18 12.17 8.64
CA ILE A 511 -42.40 11.22 7.56
C ILE A 511 -42.99 9.96 8.19
N SER A 512 -44.27 9.72 7.91
CA SER A 512 -44.97 8.49 8.23
C SER A 512 -44.27 7.29 7.59
N CYS A 513 -43.96 6.26 8.39
CA CYS A 513 -43.38 5.00 7.93
C CYS A 513 -44.18 4.39 6.77
N PRO A 514 -43.54 3.78 5.75
CA PRO A 514 -44.25 2.99 4.76
C PRO A 514 -44.71 1.68 5.41
N SER A 515 -46.03 1.46 5.43
CA SER A 515 -46.64 0.20 5.82
C SER A 515 -46.18 -0.94 4.92
N SER A 516 -45.61 -1.97 5.52
CA SER A 516 -45.46 -3.30 4.91
C SER A 516 -46.84 -3.85 4.57
N ASN A 517 -47.13 -4.03 3.28
CA ASN A 517 -47.93 -5.13 2.70
C ASN A 517 -48.42 -4.75 1.31
N ARG A 518 -47.91 -5.43 0.27
CA ARG A 518 -48.69 -5.98 -0.85
C ARG A 518 -47.79 -6.81 -1.76
N LYS A 519 -48.03 -8.13 -1.75
CA LYS A 519 -47.56 -9.07 -2.77
C LYS A 519 -48.19 -8.69 -4.14
N PRO A 520 -47.46 -8.77 -5.26
CA PRO A 520 -48.08 -8.64 -6.57
C PRO A 520 -48.66 -9.98 -7.03
N SER A 521 -49.94 -9.95 -7.40
CA SER A 521 -50.65 -10.99 -8.15
C SER A 521 -50.12 -11.12 -9.59
N PRO A 522 -50.08 -12.32 -10.18
CA PRO A 522 -49.65 -12.50 -11.56
C PRO A 522 -50.77 -12.11 -12.54
N ARG A 523 -50.46 -11.22 -13.49
CA ARG A 523 -51.31 -10.94 -14.65
C ARG A 523 -50.98 -11.93 -15.76
N SER A 524 -52.00 -12.70 -16.13
CA SER A 524 -52.16 -13.46 -17.36
C SER A 524 -52.24 -12.56 -18.59
N SER A 525 -51.62 -12.95 -19.70
CA SER A 525 -51.97 -12.58 -21.09
C SER A 525 -51.26 -13.53 -22.08
N PRO A 526 -51.78 -13.70 -23.31
CA PRO A 526 -51.98 -15.03 -23.88
C PRO A 526 -51.06 -15.42 -25.05
N GLU A 527 -51.02 -16.73 -25.27
CA GLU A 527 -50.90 -17.49 -26.53
C GLU A 527 -50.27 -16.80 -27.76
N TYR A 528 -49.13 -17.35 -28.19
CA TYR A 528 -48.89 -17.60 -29.62
C TYR A 528 -48.19 -18.94 -29.81
N THR A 529 -48.90 -19.86 -30.45
CA THR A 529 -48.44 -21.16 -30.96
C THR A 529 -47.42 -21.02 -32.09
N LYS A 530 -46.37 -21.86 -32.10
CA LYS A 530 -45.93 -22.60 -33.30
C LYS A 530 -45.03 -23.79 -32.97
N LYS A 531 -45.27 -24.85 -33.72
CA LYS A 531 -44.84 -26.26 -33.62
C LYS A 531 -43.40 -26.51 -34.06
N SER A 532 -42.79 -27.57 -33.51
CA SER A 532 -42.01 -28.65 -34.16
C SER A 532 -41.12 -29.35 -33.11
N ASN A 533 -41.42 -30.57 -32.63
CA ASN A 533 -40.92 -31.88 -33.11
C ASN A 533 -39.37 -31.94 -33.19
N GLN A 534 -38.61 -32.86 -32.57
CA GLN A 534 -38.78 -34.29 -32.22
C GLN A 534 -37.65 -34.76 -31.24
N VAL A 535 -37.93 -35.78 -30.39
CA VAL A 535 -37.16 -37.04 -30.11
C VAL A 535 -35.64 -36.90 -29.78
N GLU A 536 -35.00 -37.44 -28.72
CA GLU A 536 -35.07 -38.73 -28.00
C GLU A 536 -34.19 -38.68 -26.71
N GLU A 537 -34.49 -39.56 -25.75
CA GLU A 537 -33.62 -40.33 -24.85
C GLU A 537 -32.52 -39.72 -23.92
N SER A 538 -32.86 -39.79 -22.62
CA SER A 538 -32.16 -40.59 -21.58
C SER A 538 -30.91 -40.07 -20.84
N ILE A 539 -30.89 -40.49 -19.55
CA ILE A 539 -29.77 -40.64 -18.61
C ILE A 539 -29.63 -39.56 -17.51
N HIS A 540 -30.04 -39.99 -16.31
CA HIS A 540 -29.68 -39.48 -14.99
C HIS A 540 -28.16 -39.28 -14.81
N PRO A 541 -27.73 -38.28 -14.03
CA PRO A 541 -27.32 -38.62 -12.67
C PRO A 541 -27.73 -37.61 -11.59
N SER A 542 -27.91 -38.17 -10.40
CA SER A 542 -28.15 -37.53 -9.11
C SER A 542 -27.12 -36.45 -8.76
N HIS A 543 -27.59 -35.21 -8.62
CA HIS A 543 -26.87 -34.14 -7.94
C HIS A 543 -27.20 -34.15 -6.44
N LEU A 544 -26.16 -34.40 -5.63
CA LEU A 544 -26.09 -34.03 -4.22
C LEU A 544 -26.30 -32.51 -4.09
N ARG A 545 -27.45 -32.11 -3.55
CA ARG A 545 -27.65 -30.76 -3.00
C ARG A 545 -26.86 -30.69 -1.70
N MET A 546 -25.82 -29.84 -1.68
CA MET A 546 -25.33 -29.28 -0.42
C MET A 546 -26.24 -28.12 -0.05
N ASP A 547 -26.83 -28.22 1.14
CA ASP A 547 -27.50 -27.14 1.84
C ASP A 547 -26.50 -26.02 2.14
N ASN A 548 -26.58 -24.93 1.39
CA ASN A 548 -26.01 -23.65 1.81
C ASN A 548 -27.05 -22.93 2.68
N GLY A 549 -27.10 -23.30 3.95
CA GLY A 549 -27.75 -22.51 4.99
C GLY A 549 -26.87 -21.32 5.36
N ILE A 550 -26.94 -20.24 4.58
CA ILE A 550 -26.59 -18.91 5.08
C ILE A 550 -27.86 -18.39 5.73
N SER A 551 -27.98 -18.60 7.03
CA SER A 551 -29.02 -18.00 7.86
C SER A 551 -28.89 -16.48 7.84
N ASP A 552 -30.01 -15.81 7.62
CA ASP A 552 -30.19 -14.38 7.80
C ASP A 552 -29.65 -13.93 9.16
N ILE A 553 -28.55 -13.16 9.15
CA ILE A 553 -28.05 -12.48 10.34
C ILE A 553 -28.92 -11.23 10.49
N GLU A 554 -29.88 -11.27 11.41
CA GLU A 554 -30.58 -10.07 11.88
C GLU A 554 -29.55 -9.09 12.45
N ALA A 555 -29.33 -7.98 11.75
CA ALA A 555 -28.49 -6.88 12.23
C ALA A 555 -29.10 -6.33 13.53
N ALA A 556 -28.42 -6.54 14.66
CA ALA A 556 -28.80 -5.98 15.94
C ALA A 556 -28.79 -4.44 15.86
N ALA A 557 -29.98 -3.83 15.97
CA ALA A 557 -30.12 -2.38 15.97
C ALA A 557 -29.47 -1.77 17.22
N MET A 558 -28.75 -0.65 17.04
CA MET A 558 -28.14 0.08 18.16
C MET A 558 -29.17 0.56 19.18
N PRO A 559 -28.86 0.55 20.50
CA PRO A 559 -29.74 1.10 21.53
C PRO A 559 -30.00 2.60 21.33
N LYS A 560 -31.28 3.01 21.26
CA LYS A 560 -31.71 4.42 21.07
C LYS A 560 -31.19 5.38 22.15
N SER A 561 -30.95 4.88 23.37
CA SER A 561 -30.40 5.68 24.48
C SER A 561 -28.96 6.16 24.20
N PHE A 562 -28.20 5.43 23.40
CA PHE A 562 -26.82 5.76 23.06
C PHE A 562 -26.73 6.91 22.04
N LEU A 563 -27.65 6.94 21.06
CA LEU A 563 -27.74 8.02 20.07
C LEU A 563 -28.02 9.40 20.73
N CYS A 564 -28.78 9.42 21.83
CA CYS A 564 -29.07 10.67 22.54
C CYS A 564 -27.82 11.31 23.17
N VAL A 565 -26.91 10.49 23.72
CA VAL A 565 -25.66 10.97 24.33
C VAL A 565 -24.71 11.51 23.25
N LEU A 566 -24.69 10.88 22.08
CA LEU A 566 -23.85 11.32 20.96
C LEU A 566 -24.32 12.63 20.34
N ASN A 567 -25.63 12.82 20.16
CA ASN A 567 -26.17 14.08 19.64
C ASN A 567 -25.86 15.26 20.57
N ALA A 568 -25.93 15.06 21.90
CA ALA A 568 -25.58 16.10 22.87
C ALA A 568 -24.09 16.51 22.85
N LEU A 569 -23.19 15.64 22.40
CA LEU A 569 -21.76 15.96 22.24
C LEU A 569 -21.49 16.71 20.93
N VAL A 570 -22.36 16.57 19.93
CA VAL A 570 -22.24 17.18 18.60
C VAL A 570 -22.81 18.59 18.57
N ASP A 571 -23.95 18.83 19.21
CA ASP A 571 -24.67 20.13 19.20
C ASP A 571 -23.89 21.26 19.91
N ASP A 572 -22.85 20.93 20.70
CA ASP A 572 -22.05 21.88 21.48
C ASP A 572 -20.89 22.53 20.66
N THR A 573 -20.81 22.30 19.34
CA THR A 573 -19.62 22.64 18.50
C THR A 573 -19.74 23.88 17.60
N ASP A 574 -20.80 24.68 17.69
CA ASP A 574 -20.99 25.91 16.87
C ASP A 574 -20.17 27.15 17.33
N GLY A 575 -19.10 26.97 18.11
CA GLY A 575 -18.23 28.06 18.60
C GLY A 575 -16.96 28.25 17.76
N GLU A 576 -16.86 29.38 17.05
CA GLU A 576 -15.70 30.01 16.38
C GLU A 576 -14.50 29.12 15.98
N MET A 577 -14.35 28.90 14.66
CA MET A 577 -13.14 28.34 14.04
C MET A 577 -11.93 29.27 14.21
N VAL A 578 -11.09 29.00 15.21
CA VAL A 578 -9.75 29.60 15.32
C VAL A 578 -8.81 28.97 14.29
N MET A 579 -8.25 29.79 13.41
CA MET A 579 -7.20 29.41 12.45
C MET A 579 -5.96 28.88 13.19
N PRO A 580 -5.33 27.78 12.75
CA PRO A 580 -4.16 27.23 13.43
C PRO A 580 -2.97 28.18 13.33
N GLN A 581 -2.40 28.53 14.48
CA GLN A 581 -1.08 29.15 14.57
C GLN A 581 -0.03 28.18 14.04
N LYS A 582 0.83 28.64 13.11
CA LYS A 582 1.98 27.88 12.61
C LYS A 582 2.93 27.56 13.77
N MET A 583 3.00 26.29 14.16
CA MET A 583 4.13 25.80 14.95
C MET A 583 5.34 25.64 14.03
N GLU A 584 6.34 26.48 14.20
CA GLU A 584 7.67 26.33 13.60
C GLU A 584 8.42 25.22 14.36
N GLY A 585 8.21 23.98 13.96
CA GLY A 585 9.00 22.81 14.36
C GLY A 585 9.69 22.20 13.14
N ASN A 586 10.90 21.66 13.33
CA ASN A 586 11.75 21.08 12.29
C ASN A 586 10.97 20.14 11.35
N LEU A 587 10.64 20.64 10.14
CA LEU A 587 9.68 20.05 9.20
C LEU A 587 10.28 18.99 8.26
N GLU A 588 11.58 18.71 8.35
CA GLU A 588 12.33 18.02 7.28
C GLU A 588 11.94 16.54 7.06
N ASN A 589 11.29 15.89 8.03
CA ASN A 589 10.93 14.47 7.95
C ASN A 589 9.43 14.15 8.15
N GLN A 590 8.55 15.14 8.10
CA GLN A 590 7.13 14.87 8.33
C GLN A 590 6.46 14.25 7.10
N VAL A 591 5.97 13.03 7.23
CA VAL A 591 5.15 12.37 6.20
C VAL A 591 3.82 13.08 6.13
N VAL A 592 3.48 13.63 4.96
CA VAL A 592 2.28 14.45 4.80
C VAL A 592 1.11 13.57 4.35
N TYR A 593 0.07 13.45 5.16
CA TYR A 593 -1.12 12.65 4.85
C TYR A 593 -2.16 13.44 4.03
N VAL A 594 -3.13 12.73 3.44
CA VAL A 594 -4.32 13.34 2.85
C VAL A 594 -5.28 13.76 3.96
N ASN A 595 -5.43 15.06 4.19
CA ASN A 595 -6.56 15.57 4.97
C ASN A 595 -7.80 15.54 4.08
N THR A 596 -8.70 14.58 4.33
CA THR A 596 -9.97 14.45 3.61
C THR A 596 -10.79 15.74 3.61
N GLY A 597 -10.69 16.58 4.65
CA GLY A 597 -11.36 17.89 4.70
C GLY A 597 -10.73 18.93 3.77
N GLU A 598 -9.42 18.87 3.53
CA GLU A 598 -8.71 19.74 2.57
C GLU A 598 -8.88 19.27 1.13
N LEU A 599 -9.00 17.97 0.87
CA LEU A 599 -9.26 17.50 -0.51
C LEU A 599 -10.61 18.01 -1.05
N TYR A 600 -11.53 18.37 -0.15
CA TYR A 600 -12.77 19.09 -0.47
C TYR A 600 -12.69 20.62 -0.30
N LYS A 601 -11.74 21.17 0.46
CA LYS A 601 -11.60 22.63 0.69
C LYS A 601 -10.55 23.32 -0.20
N THR A 602 -9.48 22.64 -0.59
CA THR A 602 -8.29 23.24 -1.23
C THR A 602 -8.35 23.22 -2.75
N ARG A 603 -9.46 22.78 -3.36
CA ARG A 603 -9.63 22.84 -4.82
C ARG A 603 -10.17 24.18 -5.32
N GLU A 604 -10.65 25.04 -4.43
CA GLU A 604 -11.16 26.35 -4.79
C GLU A 604 -10.77 27.37 -3.71
N ALA A 605 -9.69 28.13 -3.94
CA ALA A 605 -9.85 29.55 -3.70
C ALA A 605 -10.98 29.95 -4.67
N GLU A 606 -12.24 29.94 -4.19
CA GLU A 606 -13.44 30.12 -5.01
C GLU A 606 -13.15 31.19 -6.04
N LYS A 607 -12.99 30.78 -7.31
CA LYS A 607 -12.79 31.72 -8.40
C LYS A 607 -14.04 32.60 -8.39
N SER A 608 -13.89 33.81 -7.92
CA SER A 608 -14.98 34.77 -7.77
C SER A 608 -14.83 35.84 -8.84
N PHE A 609 -15.94 36.29 -9.41
CA PHE A 609 -15.93 37.46 -10.29
C PHE A 609 -16.44 38.70 -9.56
N ILE A 610 -16.01 39.88 -10.01
CA ILE A 610 -16.48 41.16 -9.47
C ILE A 610 -17.45 41.76 -10.50
N HIS A 611 -18.64 42.15 -10.06
CA HIS A 611 -19.66 42.77 -10.91
C HIS A 611 -19.11 44.06 -11.54
N LYS A 612 -19.33 44.23 -12.85
CA LYS A 612 -18.80 45.35 -13.66
C LYS A 612 -17.26 45.45 -13.70
N SER A 613 -16.58 44.34 -13.45
CA SER A 613 -15.14 44.24 -13.67
C SER A 613 -14.83 43.56 -14.99
N TYR A 614 -13.62 43.78 -15.50
CA TYR A 614 -13.14 43.16 -16.72
C TYR A 614 -12.35 41.88 -16.42
N VAL A 615 -12.66 40.80 -17.14
CA VAL A 615 -11.88 39.57 -17.08
C VAL A 615 -10.58 39.70 -17.89
N LYS A 616 -9.59 38.83 -17.62
CA LYS A 616 -8.29 38.84 -18.30
C LYS A 616 -8.24 38.02 -19.59
N PHE A 617 -9.33 37.35 -19.93
CA PHE A 617 -9.44 36.48 -21.09
C PHE A 617 -10.51 37.01 -22.04
N GLN A 618 -10.34 36.74 -23.32
CA GLN A 618 -11.20 37.24 -24.38
C GLN A 618 -11.74 36.08 -25.22
N ASP A 619 -12.76 36.36 -26.04
CA ASP A 619 -13.23 35.41 -27.04
C ASP A 619 -12.08 34.92 -27.92
N GLY A 620 -11.97 33.59 -28.05
CA GLY A 620 -10.85 32.99 -28.74
C GLY A 620 -11.03 31.50 -28.97
N ALA A 621 -9.92 30.83 -29.30
CA ALA A 621 -9.94 29.41 -29.68
C ALA A 621 -10.41 28.48 -28.55
N THR A 622 -10.29 28.91 -27.30
CA THR A 622 -10.62 28.11 -26.11
C THR A 622 -11.68 28.76 -25.21
N HIS A 623 -12.14 29.96 -25.54
CA HIS A 623 -13.09 30.72 -24.71
C HIS A 623 -14.21 31.29 -25.60
N GLU A 624 -15.44 31.16 -25.12
CA GLU A 624 -16.65 31.79 -25.68
C GLU A 624 -17.35 32.56 -24.56
N LEU A 625 -17.59 33.85 -24.76
CA LEU A 625 -18.25 34.77 -23.84
C LEU A 625 -19.68 35.03 -24.30
N ARG A 626 -20.64 34.86 -23.39
CA ARG A 626 -22.07 35.01 -23.65
C ARG A 626 -22.69 35.98 -22.66
N PRO A 627 -23.22 37.13 -23.13
CA PRO A 627 -23.89 38.11 -22.27
C PRO A 627 -25.33 37.71 -21.86
N ASP A 628 -25.73 36.44 -22.09
CA ASP A 628 -27.07 35.98 -21.77
C ASP A 628 -27.36 36.22 -20.27
N GLY A 629 -28.34 37.07 -19.97
CA GLY A 629 -28.70 37.44 -18.59
C GLY A 629 -29.75 36.51 -17.97
N ASP A 630 -30.42 35.70 -18.79
CA ASP A 630 -31.47 34.75 -18.39
C ASP A 630 -31.19 33.39 -19.05
N ILE A 631 -31.33 32.32 -18.27
CA ILE A 631 -31.23 30.93 -18.72
C ILE A 631 -32.11 30.62 -19.94
N LYS A 632 -33.27 31.27 -20.06
CA LYS A 632 -34.22 31.07 -21.16
C LYS A 632 -33.69 31.52 -22.52
N GLN A 633 -32.68 32.39 -22.53
CA GLN A 633 -32.02 32.87 -23.75
C GLN A 633 -30.97 31.89 -24.26
N VAL A 634 -30.52 30.95 -23.41
CA VAL A 634 -29.46 30.00 -23.74
C VAL A 634 -29.97 28.93 -24.71
N SER A 635 -29.62 29.10 -25.99
CA SER A 635 -29.93 28.11 -27.02
C SER A 635 -29.03 26.88 -26.90
N SER A 636 -29.60 25.74 -26.47
CA SER A 636 -28.89 24.45 -26.41
C SER A 636 -28.29 24.00 -27.75
N ILE A 637 -28.79 24.48 -28.89
CA ILE A 637 -28.17 24.21 -30.20
C ILE A 637 -26.89 25.02 -30.34
N SER A 638 -26.92 26.30 -29.98
CA SER A 638 -25.73 27.15 -30.03
C SER A 638 -24.63 26.63 -29.11
N VAL A 639 -24.98 26.23 -27.87
CA VAL A 639 -24.01 25.63 -26.93
C VAL A 639 -23.40 24.36 -27.51
N ALA A 640 -24.22 23.46 -28.10
CA ALA A 640 -23.73 22.25 -28.74
C ALA A 640 -22.77 22.54 -29.92
N GLN A 641 -23.04 23.58 -30.71
CA GLN A 641 -22.14 23.99 -31.81
C GLN A 641 -20.77 24.43 -31.29
N HIS A 642 -20.73 25.23 -30.21
CA HIS A 642 -19.48 25.70 -29.61
C HIS A 642 -18.70 24.56 -28.95
N VAL A 643 -19.39 23.70 -28.20
CA VAL A 643 -18.80 22.49 -27.62
C VAL A 643 -18.21 21.60 -28.72
N CYS A 644 -18.95 21.35 -29.81
CA CYS A 644 -18.46 20.61 -30.97
C CYS A 644 -17.20 21.27 -31.57
N GLY A 645 -17.21 22.60 -31.74
CA GLY A 645 -16.05 23.39 -32.19
C GLY A 645 -14.82 23.24 -31.29
N PHE A 646 -15.00 23.29 -29.97
CA PHE A 646 -13.94 23.12 -28.98
C PHE A 646 -13.40 21.69 -28.90
N LEU A 647 -14.23 20.68 -29.12
CA LEU A 647 -13.75 19.30 -29.15
C LEU A 647 -12.95 19.02 -30.43
N ASN A 648 -13.45 19.51 -31.57
CA ASN A 648 -12.82 19.31 -32.87
C ASN A 648 -11.51 20.08 -33.07
N ASN A 649 -11.26 21.14 -32.31
CA ASN A 649 -9.97 21.83 -32.30
C ASN A 649 -8.90 21.07 -31.48
N GLY A 650 -9.27 19.99 -30.77
CA GLY A 650 -8.38 19.15 -29.97
C GLY A 650 -7.85 19.77 -28.68
N LYS A 651 -8.10 21.06 -28.41
CA LYS A 651 -7.66 21.81 -27.23
C LYS A 651 -8.72 21.84 -26.12
N GLY A 652 -9.99 21.63 -26.47
CA GLY A 652 -11.11 21.86 -25.55
C GLY A 652 -11.40 23.36 -25.41
N GLY A 653 -12.16 23.73 -24.39
CA GLY A 653 -12.51 25.12 -24.14
C GLY A 653 -13.60 25.30 -23.10
N SER A 654 -13.94 26.57 -22.86
CA SER A 654 -14.93 26.97 -21.87
C SER A 654 -15.90 28.00 -22.46
N ILE A 655 -17.19 27.81 -22.17
CA ILE A 655 -18.25 28.78 -22.46
C ILE A 655 -18.62 29.48 -21.16
N PHE A 656 -18.50 30.80 -21.13
CA PHE A 656 -18.83 31.64 -19.98
C PHE A 656 -20.14 32.38 -20.23
N PHE A 657 -21.13 32.18 -19.37
CA PHE A 657 -22.38 32.94 -19.36
C PHE A 657 -22.33 34.03 -18.29
N GLY A 658 -22.90 35.20 -18.60
CA GLY A 658 -22.88 36.37 -17.74
C GLY A 658 -21.63 37.24 -17.90
N ILE A 659 -20.88 37.07 -19.00
CA ILE A 659 -19.77 37.95 -19.39
C ILE A 659 -20.04 38.45 -20.81
N ASP A 660 -19.98 39.77 -21.00
CA ASP A 660 -20.18 40.38 -22.31
C ASP A 660 -18.92 40.31 -23.18
N LYS A 661 -19.07 40.57 -24.47
CA LYS A 661 -18.00 40.61 -25.47
C LYS A 661 -16.92 41.64 -25.16
N ASP A 662 -17.30 42.70 -24.44
CA ASP A 662 -16.37 43.70 -23.90
C ASP A 662 -15.63 43.22 -22.64
N GLN A 663 -15.74 41.93 -22.29
CA GLN A 663 -15.11 41.27 -21.14
C GLN A 663 -15.64 41.74 -19.78
N GLU A 664 -16.72 42.52 -19.76
CA GLU A 664 -17.36 42.99 -18.53
C GLU A 664 -18.26 41.91 -17.92
N VAL A 665 -18.13 41.70 -16.60
CA VAL A 665 -18.90 40.72 -15.84
C VAL A 665 -20.25 41.32 -15.41
N PHE A 666 -21.34 40.74 -15.93
CA PHE A 666 -22.72 41.07 -15.53
C PHE A 666 -23.35 40.01 -14.63
N GLY A 667 -23.05 38.74 -14.89
CA GLY A 667 -23.68 37.60 -14.25
C GLY A 667 -25.03 37.20 -14.82
N MET A 668 -25.51 36.04 -14.37
CA MET A 668 -26.82 35.49 -14.65
C MET A 668 -27.53 35.24 -13.31
N GLU A 669 -28.77 35.69 -13.21
CA GLU A 669 -29.60 35.48 -12.02
C GLU A 669 -30.17 34.05 -12.05
N LEU A 670 -29.81 33.24 -11.06
CA LEU A 670 -30.12 31.81 -11.00
C LEU A 670 -30.54 31.41 -9.60
N SER A 671 -31.79 30.98 -9.47
CA SER A 671 -32.23 30.28 -8.27
C SER A 671 -31.56 28.91 -8.15
N ARG A 672 -31.72 28.26 -6.99
CA ARG A 672 -31.28 26.86 -6.83
C ARG A 672 -31.92 25.92 -7.86
N SER A 673 -33.21 26.11 -8.15
CA SER A 673 -33.92 25.31 -9.15
C SER A 673 -33.34 25.51 -10.55
N ASP A 674 -33.03 26.75 -10.92
CA ASP A 674 -32.48 27.07 -12.25
C ASP A 674 -31.07 26.47 -12.43
N ARG A 675 -30.25 26.44 -11.37
CA ARG A 675 -28.93 25.79 -11.42
C ARG A 675 -29.06 24.30 -11.69
N ASP A 676 -29.95 23.61 -10.97
CA ASP A 676 -30.19 22.18 -11.16
C ASP A 676 -30.77 21.89 -12.55
N GLU A 677 -31.72 22.71 -13.03
CA GLU A 677 -32.29 22.59 -14.37
C GLU A 677 -31.26 22.83 -15.47
N LEU A 678 -30.39 23.85 -15.33
CA LEU A 678 -29.31 24.12 -16.26
C LEU A 678 -28.37 22.92 -16.36
N ARG A 679 -27.94 22.37 -15.21
CA ARG A 679 -27.01 21.23 -15.17
C ARG A 679 -27.61 20.02 -15.88
N LEU A 680 -28.85 19.66 -15.55
CA LEU A 680 -29.57 18.58 -16.23
C LEU A 680 -29.77 18.88 -17.73
N GLY A 681 -29.99 20.13 -18.09
CA GLY A 681 -30.10 20.60 -19.47
C GLY A 681 -28.80 20.40 -20.25
N VAL A 682 -27.66 20.74 -19.65
CA VAL A 682 -26.33 20.49 -20.22
C VAL A 682 -26.06 19.00 -20.34
N ASP A 683 -26.33 18.20 -19.31
CA ASP A 683 -26.12 16.74 -19.35
C ASP A 683 -26.96 16.09 -20.49
N ARG A 684 -28.24 16.45 -20.60
CA ARG A 684 -29.11 16.00 -21.70
C ARG A 684 -28.61 16.48 -23.05
N MET A 685 -28.07 17.69 -23.15
CA MET A 685 -27.51 18.22 -24.38
C MET A 685 -26.26 17.43 -24.81
N MET A 686 -25.33 17.17 -23.88
CA MET A 686 -24.09 16.44 -24.15
C MET A 686 -24.37 15.00 -24.63
N VAL A 687 -25.41 14.35 -24.08
CA VAL A 687 -25.80 12.99 -24.47
C VAL A 687 -26.57 12.96 -25.79
N ASN A 688 -27.50 13.89 -26.01
CA ASN A 688 -28.44 13.79 -27.13
C ASN A 688 -28.02 14.57 -28.37
N LYS A 689 -27.18 15.61 -28.24
CA LYS A 689 -26.86 16.56 -29.32
C LYS A 689 -25.43 16.49 -29.83
N ILE A 690 -24.52 15.79 -29.15
CA ILE A 690 -23.14 15.61 -29.57
C ILE A 690 -22.89 14.14 -29.89
N SER A 691 -22.26 13.87 -31.02
CA SER A 691 -21.89 12.52 -31.45
C SER A 691 -20.42 12.50 -31.88
N PRO A 692 -19.55 11.62 -31.34
CA PRO A 692 -19.82 10.63 -30.30
C PRO A 692 -20.24 11.24 -28.96
N LEU A 693 -20.96 10.46 -28.14
CA LEU A 693 -21.47 10.92 -26.84
C LEU A 693 -20.34 11.38 -25.91
N LEU A 694 -20.58 12.45 -25.16
CA LEU A 694 -19.65 12.93 -24.12
C LEU A 694 -20.04 12.38 -22.75
N LEU A 695 -19.05 11.83 -22.05
CA LEU A 695 -19.18 11.35 -20.68
C LEU A 695 -18.99 12.50 -19.68
N HIS A 696 -19.58 12.38 -18.49
CA HIS A 696 -19.52 13.40 -17.43
C HIS A 696 -18.11 13.74 -16.93
N ASN A 697 -17.09 12.94 -17.24
CA ASN A 697 -15.69 13.25 -16.92
C ASN A 697 -14.99 14.09 -18.01
N GLN A 698 -15.64 14.32 -19.15
CA GLN A 698 -15.12 15.09 -20.29
C GLN A 698 -15.61 16.54 -20.30
N TYR A 699 -16.57 16.88 -19.44
CA TYR A 699 -17.06 18.24 -19.27
C TYR A 699 -17.40 18.53 -17.80
N GLU A 700 -17.45 19.82 -17.45
CA GLU A 700 -17.76 20.29 -16.11
C GLU A 700 -18.56 21.59 -16.19
N VAL A 701 -19.59 21.72 -15.33
CA VAL A 701 -20.41 22.94 -15.21
C VAL A 701 -20.15 23.55 -13.84
N THR A 702 -19.55 24.74 -13.83
CA THR A 702 -19.12 25.45 -12.62
C THR A 702 -19.88 26.77 -12.48
N TYR A 703 -20.30 27.10 -11.26
CA TYR A 703 -21.03 28.32 -10.95
C TYR A 703 -20.15 29.20 -10.06
N TYR A 704 -19.68 30.32 -10.61
CA TYR A 704 -18.81 31.24 -9.89
C TYR A 704 -19.61 32.38 -9.28
N PRO A 705 -19.55 32.60 -7.95
CA PRO A 705 -20.29 33.69 -7.31
C PRO A 705 -19.75 35.06 -7.73
N ILE A 706 -20.66 36.03 -7.83
CA ILE A 706 -20.32 37.42 -8.17
C ILE A 706 -20.36 38.29 -6.92
N PHE A 707 -19.36 39.16 -6.80
CA PHE A 707 -19.23 40.12 -5.70
C PHE A 707 -19.29 41.56 -6.20
N GLN A 708 -19.84 42.44 -5.39
CA GLN A 708 -19.78 43.89 -5.58
C GLN A 708 -18.77 44.48 -4.59
N ILE A 709 -17.94 45.41 -5.06
CA ILE A 709 -17.06 46.18 -4.16
C ILE A 709 -17.88 47.31 -3.55
N SER A 710 -18.01 47.32 -2.21
CA SER A 710 -18.64 48.43 -1.49
C SER A 710 -17.87 49.73 -1.71
N LYS A 711 -18.59 50.82 -2.04
CA LYS A 711 -17.99 52.15 -2.18
C LYS A 711 -17.66 52.79 -0.81
N ASP A 712 -18.33 52.37 0.25
CA ASP A 712 -18.35 53.07 1.53
C ASP A 712 -17.46 52.40 2.62
N SER A 713 -16.96 51.19 2.38
CA SER A 713 -16.21 50.40 3.38
C SER A 713 -15.04 49.65 2.73
N ASN A 714 -13.80 50.08 3.01
CA ASN A 714 -12.51 49.38 2.88
C ASN A 714 -12.35 48.28 1.79
N ARG A 715 -12.98 48.44 0.61
CA ARG A 715 -13.04 47.44 -0.48
C ARG A 715 -13.56 46.07 -0.04
N GLU A 716 -14.51 46.03 0.88
CA GLU A 716 -15.16 44.78 1.24
C GLU A 716 -15.96 44.23 0.05
N LYS A 717 -15.80 42.93 -0.23
CA LYS A 717 -16.51 42.23 -1.30
C LYS A 717 -17.84 41.72 -0.77
N ILE A 718 -18.93 42.33 -1.19
CA ILE A 718 -20.29 41.90 -0.83
C ILE A 718 -20.78 40.92 -1.90
N ARG A 719 -21.11 39.69 -1.52
CA ARG A 719 -21.68 38.71 -2.45
C ARG A 719 -23.06 39.17 -2.92
N ILE A 720 -23.29 39.20 -4.23
CA ILE A 720 -24.62 39.43 -4.79
C ILE A 720 -25.36 38.08 -4.77
N GLN A 721 -26.48 38.03 -4.07
CA GLN A 721 -27.26 36.80 -3.93
C GLN A 721 -27.82 36.37 -5.28
N ASP A 722 -27.80 35.05 -5.53
CA ASP A 722 -28.33 34.41 -6.74
C ASP A 722 -27.75 34.87 -8.08
N LEU A 723 -26.65 35.64 -8.08
CA LEU A 723 -25.98 36.09 -9.30
C LEU A 723 -24.65 35.34 -9.50
N TYR A 724 -24.53 34.65 -10.64
CA TYR A 724 -23.39 33.78 -10.96
C TYR A 724 -22.84 34.01 -12.36
N VAL A 725 -21.55 33.74 -12.56
CA VAL A 725 -20.98 33.43 -13.88
C VAL A 725 -20.98 31.91 -14.02
N ILE A 726 -21.56 31.39 -15.10
CA ILE A 726 -21.54 29.95 -15.37
C ILE A 726 -20.39 29.65 -16.33
N GLU A 727 -19.57 28.66 -16.02
CA GLU A 727 -18.59 28.09 -16.95
C GLU A 727 -19.01 26.66 -17.32
N ILE A 728 -19.18 26.41 -18.61
CA ILE A 728 -19.24 25.05 -19.16
C ILE A 728 -17.88 24.76 -19.80
N SER A 729 -17.05 23.96 -19.13
CA SER A 729 -15.74 23.56 -19.63
C SER A 729 -15.78 22.17 -20.25
N VAL A 730 -15.07 21.97 -21.36
CA VAL A 730 -14.95 20.69 -22.07
C VAL A 730 -13.48 20.37 -22.32
N ARG A 731 -13.12 19.11 -22.10
CA ARG A 731 -11.76 18.61 -22.32
C ARG A 731 -11.60 18.16 -23.77
N GLY A 732 -10.60 18.68 -24.46
CA GLY A 732 -10.26 18.26 -25.82
C GLY A 732 -9.81 16.80 -25.86
N ASN A 733 -10.22 16.07 -26.90
CA ASN A 733 -9.74 14.72 -27.17
C ASN A 733 -9.23 14.65 -28.60
N LYS A 734 -7.90 14.60 -28.76
CA LYS A 734 -7.28 14.54 -30.09
C LYS A 734 -7.67 13.23 -30.80
N GLY A 735 -7.93 13.32 -32.11
CA GLY A 735 -8.20 12.14 -32.95
C GLY A 735 -9.66 11.66 -32.95
N VAL A 736 -10.57 12.34 -32.26
CA VAL A 736 -12.02 12.06 -32.33
C VAL A 736 -12.73 13.20 -33.06
N MET A 737 -13.53 12.87 -34.07
CA MET A 737 -14.36 13.83 -34.79
C MET A 737 -15.75 13.87 -34.16
N TYR A 738 -16.18 15.07 -33.76
CA TYR A 738 -17.49 15.32 -33.17
C TYR A 738 -18.42 16.02 -34.18
N THR A 739 -19.69 15.64 -34.16
CA THR A 739 -20.78 16.25 -34.93
C THR A 739 -21.92 16.67 -34.01
N VAL A 740 -22.70 17.64 -34.43
CA VAL A 740 -23.96 17.98 -33.77
C VAL A 740 -25.07 17.09 -34.35
N THR A 741 -25.71 16.26 -33.53
CA THR A 741 -26.67 15.24 -33.98
C THR A 741 -27.86 15.83 -34.75
N ALA A 742 -28.27 17.05 -34.40
CA ALA A 742 -29.45 17.70 -34.96
C ALA A 742 -29.32 18.02 -36.47
N ASP A 743 -28.13 18.39 -36.93
CA ASP A 743 -27.86 18.74 -38.32
C ASP A 743 -26.79 17.88 -39.00
N GLN A 744 -26.17 16.96 -38.26
CA GLN A 744 -25.08 16.10 -38.69
C GLN A 744 -23.88 16.88 -39.25
N LYS A 745 -23.71 18.14 -38.83
CA LYS A 745 -22.58 18.98 -39.25
C LYS A 745 -21.45 18.92 -38.23
N CYS A 746 -20.23 19.01 -38.73
CA CYS A 746 -19.07 19.30 -37.90
C CYS A 746 -19.00 20.81 -37.69
N TYR A 747 -18.60 21.23 -36.51
CA TYR A 747 -18.28 22.63 -36.21
C TYR A 747 -16.81 22.69 -35.80
N TYR A 748 -16.11 23.74 -36.19
CA TYR A 748 -14.72 23.98 -35.81
C TYR A 748 -14.58 25.43 -35.33
N ARG A 749 -13.73 25.61 -34.30
CA ARG A 749 -13.50 26.91 -33.67
C ARG A 749 -12.25 27.57 -34.24
N PHE A 750 -12.45 28.61 -35.07
CA PHE A 750 -11.41 29.45 -35.66
C PHE A 750 -11.22 30.73 -34.85
N GLY A 751 -10.33 30.69 -33.85
CA GLY A 751 -10.19 31.81 -32.93
C GLY A 751 -11.53 32.09 -32.25
N PRO A 752 -12.10 33.32 -32.32
CA PRO A 752 -13.38 33.64 -31.68
C PRO A 752 -14.61 33.12 -32.46
N ASN A 753 -14.45 32.56 -33.66
CA ASN A 753 -15.58 32.19 -34.51
C ASN A 753 -15.78 30.67 -34.54
N THR A 754 -17.00 30.21 -34.30
CA THR A 754 -17.39 28.81 -34.54
C THR A 754 -18.11 28.72 -35.87
N ALA A 755 -17.57 27.96 -36.82
CA ALA A 755 -18.15 27.81 -38.15
C ALA A 755 -18.43 26.33 -38.47
N PRO A 756 -19.50 26.03 -39.23
CA PRO A 756 -19.71 24.69 -39.74
C PRO A 756 -18.62 24.37 -40.76
N ILE A 757 -18.13 23.14 -40.72
CA ILE A 757 -17.07 22.66 -41.60
C ILE A 757 -17.44 21.29 -42.14
N SER A 758 -17.00 20.96 -43.35
CA SER A 758 -17.16 19.59 -43.85
C SER A 758 -16.22 18.62 -43.12
N PRO A 759 -16.58 17.33 -42.99
CA PRO A 759 -15.68 16.32 -42.44
C PRO A 759 -14.34 16.21 -43.19
N GLN A 760 -14.31 16.55 -44.48
CA GLN A 760 -13.08 16.52 -45.28
C GLN A 760 -12.14 17.66 -44.91
N GLU A 761 -12.66 18.88 -44.82
CA GLU A 761 -11.89 20.05 -44.40
C GLU A 761 -11.43 19.90 -42.95
N LEU A 762 -12.26 19.35 -42.06
CA LEU A 762 -11.87 19.08 -40.68
C LEU A 762 -10.70 18.10 -40.59
N ARG A 763 -10.73 17.00 -41.35
CA ARG A 763 -9.59 16.07 -41.44
C ARG A 763 -8.32 16.78 -41.92
N HIS A 764 -8.45 17.68 -42.89
CA HIS A 764 -7.31 18.44 -43.40
C HIS A 764 -6.75 19.41 -42.34
N LEU A 765 -7.62 20.10 -41.59
CA LEU A 765 -7.21 20.96 -40.49
C LEU A 765 -6.50 20.20 -39.37
N VAL A 766 -7.02 19.03 -38.99
CA VAL A 766 -6.38 18.18 -37.98
C VAL A 766 -4.98 17.75 -38.43
N VAL A 767 -4.80 17.43 -39.72
CA VAL A 767 -3.47 17.14 -40.27
C VAL A 767 -2.56 18.35 -40.19
N ILE A 768 -3.02 19.54 -40.59
CA ILE A 768 -2.23 20.77 -40.54
C ILE A 768 -1.84 21.12 -39.08
N ASP A 769 -2.77 21.06 -38.14
CA ASP A 769 -2.51 21.31 -36.72
C ASP A 769 -1.50 20.30 -36.17
N THR A 770 -1.61 19.02 -36.58
CA THR A 770 -0.69 17.96 -36.16
C THR A 770 0.71 18.17 -36.77
N GLU A 771 0.80 18.54 -38.04
CA GLU A 771 2.06 18.89 -38.70
C GLU A 771 2.73 20.09 -38.04
N PHE A 772 1.95 21.10 -37.65
CA PHE A 772 2.44 22.27 -36.91
C PHE A 772 2.98 21.87 -35.53
N ASP A 773 2.25 21.04 -34.77
CA ASP A 773 2.69 20.52 -33.46
C ASP A 773 4.02 19.73 -33.59
N TYR A 774 4.23 18.99 -34.68
CA TYR A 774 5.46 18.24 -34.93
C TYR A 774 6.56 19.03 -35.64
N GLN A 775 6.30 20.26 -36.09
CA GLN A 775 7.26 21.02 -36.90
C GLN A 775 8.53 21.33 -36.13
N GLU A 776 8.42 21.63 -34.83
CA GLU A 776 9.58 21.86 -33.96
C GLU A 776 10.42 20.58 -33.77
N GLU A 777 9.75 19.43 -33.57
CA GLU A 777 10.42 18.13 -33.45
C GLU A 777 11.09 17.71 -34.76
N ILE A 778 10.43 17.92 -35.90
CA ILE A 778 11.01 17.68 -37.23
C ILE A 778 12.23 18.58 -37.43
N CYS A 779 12.17 19.85 -37.02
CA CYS A 779 13.31 20.75 -37.05
C CYS A 779 14.45 20.27 -36.14
N ARG A 780 14.14 19.77 -34.94
CA ARG A 780 15.14 19.20 -34.02
C ARG A 780 15.82 17.98 -34.64
N LEU A 781 15.05 17.01 -35.12
CA LEU A 781 15.54 15.79 -35.76
C LEU A 781 16.36 16.09 -37.01
N ARG A 782 15.98 17.09 -37.81
CA ARG A 782 16.80 17.53 -38.97
C ARG A 782 18.16 18.05 -38.54
N ARG A 783 18.25 18.87 -37.48
CA ARG A 783 19.53 19.34 -36.93
C ARG A 783 20.38 18.19 -36.38
N GLU A 784 19.76 17.25 -35.67
CA GLU A 784 20.45 16.04 -35.18
C GLU A 784 20.99 15.19 -36.33
N LEU A 785 20.22 15.04 -37.41
CA LEU A 785 20.62 14.28 -38.58
C LEU A 785 21.74 14.97 -39.38
N GLU A 786 21.69 16.30 -39.51
CA GLU A 786 22.80 17.10 -40.07
C GLU A 786 24.08 16.95 -39.23
N HIS A 787 23.96 17.01 -37.90
CA HIS A 787 25.08 16.80 -36.99
C HIS A 787 25.67 15.37 -37.14
N LEU A 788 24.84 14.33 -37.13
CA LEU A 788 25.29 12.95 -37.34
C LEU A 788 25.95 12.75 -38.71
N ASN A 789 25.43 13.36 -39.78
CA ASN A 789 26.04 13.31 -41.11
C ASN A 789 27.43 13.96 -41.13
N THR A 790 27.67 15.02 -40.35
CA THR A 790 29.03 15.60 -40.22
C THR A 790 30.00 14.67 -39.49
N PHE A 791 29.51 13.81 -38.59
CA PHE A 791 30.32 12.82 -37.88
C PHE A 791 30.62 11.56 -38.71
N ILE A 792 29.66 11.11 -39.52
CA ILE A 792 29.78 9.88 -40.32
C ILE A 792 30.58 10.10 -41.61
N CYS A 793 30.70 11.35 -42.08
CA CYS A 793 31.46 11.71 -43.28
C CYS A 793 32.72 12.54 -42.93
N PRO A 794 33.74 11.98 -42.23
CA PRO A 794 35.02 12.66 -42.12
C PRO A 794 35.67 12.64 -43.51
N LYS A 795 35.71 13.83 -44.12
CA LYS A 795 36.42 14.20 -45.37
C LYS A 795 37.25 13.05 -45.98
N SER A 796 36.70 12.42 -47.02
CA SER A 796 37.45 11.57 -47.95
C SER A 796 38.37 12.37 -48.90
N ASP A 797 38.54 13.68 -48.70
CA ASP A 797 39.35 14.56 -49.55
C ASP A 797 40.84 14.63 -49.12
N GLN A 798 41.34 13.61 -48.43
CA GLN A 798 42.77 13.35 -48.28
C GLN A 798 43.07 11.88 -48.57
N PHE A 799 42.90 11.47 -49.83
CA PHE A 799 43.70 10.43 -50.48
C PHE A 799 43.78 10.66 -51.98
#